data_AF-A0A8T4YXQ9-F1
#
_entry.id   AF-A0A8T4YXQ9-F1
#
_cell.length_a   1.000
_cell.length_b   1.000
_cell.length_c   1.000
_cell.angle_alpha   90.00
_cell.angle_beta   90.00
_cell.angle_gamma   90.00
#
_symmetry.space_group_name_H-M   'P 1'
#
loop_
_entity.id
_entity.type
_entity.pdbx_description
1 polymer ?
#
loop_
_entity_poly.entity_id
_entity_poly.type
_entity_poly.pdbx_seq_one_letter_code
_entity_poly.pdbx_strand_id
1 'polypeptide(L)'
;MKQQKSFAIAIALALTLIFGAVSNIRSASAIATINVVLSPTVQDLDNTLNQFGYYSVLIQSIGGFVGTVTLNASIISGPSTTMNPSLSFPKGSVVNVPLDGQTFTYLMVTVGGGVSLGTYTIRVRAQAPTGIYSDGTAQLRVIQYVASNKDFRLSSTPGNVIDVVPGGSGALQINVQSFTTDTNKYSVALLLAPSIPSLITYSFDPPIVNVLGYTTNTSLLLMTATALTQAGNYTFVISGSTEGGALIHTWAITLRVNGFYIAPSPMAKSVIRGKSTTFSIGVQSVGTFSSTVTLTAVGVPTGMTATLNPAAVLPPQGGLASSILTITTSGSLAEGTYYITIRGQSGMLQSQESIAVSVGEFTISATPTLGTAEQNSTAVFTVTGSSSDDYSAIMTLSVQGLPAGVTGTFNPSSLLIPPAGSNSSTLTLTISSTAPVGSHVLNISGTSGTQIHWVNVTLIIVASTDFTLTLNPSSITVRNGSSATATINVNSINSFSSPVALTVALPSGSGATGSISPASVTPPPNGIGTATLTITAAASAPSGSGTMTITGTCGTKSRVVVATLTVSPTAGRTCIIATATYGSELAPEVYFLRLFRDQSVQSTFAGNQFMNVFNAWYYSFSPTVAEHVKNNLALRNIVKAALYPLIGSLYLAQWAYSMLSFAPELAVVAAGLVASSLIGVVYFAPVVLLAAEIARRRRLTVHLPSKALAWVWIASAALILVAEISSVSVLMMIASAAFVLSTIALATKTVVTQTLRIFH
;
A
#
# COMPACT_ATOMS: atom_id res chain seq x y z
N MET A 1 -26.19 -33.83 14.64
CA MET A 1 -25.21 -33.16 13.74
C MET A 1 -24.25 -32.25 14.52
N LYS A 2 -23.48 -32.79 15.47
CA LYS A 2 -22.45 -32.04 16.23
C LYS A 2 -21.13 -32.82 16.35
N GLN A 3 -20.92 -33.78 15.42
CA GLN A 3 -19.79 -34.72 15.43
C GLN A 3 -19.05 -34.76 14.07
N GLN A 4 -19.11 -33.66 13.31
CA GLN A 4 -18.37 -33.48 12.03
C GLN A 4 -17.55 -32.18 11.97
N LYS A 5 -17.36 -31.48 13.11
CA LYS A 5 -16.52 -30.27 13.20
C LYS A 5 -15.23 -30.45 14.03
N SER A 6 -14.95 -31.65 14.52
CA SER A 6 -13.76 -31.92 15.36
C SER A 6 -12.65 -32.68 14.62
N PHE A 7 -12.87 -33.06 13.36
CA PHE A 7 -11.90 -33.82 12.54
C PHE A 7 -11.08 -32.92 11.59
N ALA A 8 -11.48 -31.65 11.41
CA ALA A 8 -10.80 -30.68 10.54
C ALA A 8 -9.76 -29.81 11.26
N ILE A 9 -9.65 -29.90 12.59
CA ILE A 9 -8.69 -29.11 13.40
C ILE A 9 -7.48 -29.96 13.82
N ALA A 10 -7.59 -31.29 13.81
CA ALA A 10 -6.46 -32.19 14.08
C ALA A 10 -5.52 -32.40 12.87
N ILE A 11 -5.97 -32.08 11.65
CA ILE A 11 -5.18 -32.21 10.41
C ILE A 11 -4.37 -30.94 10.08
N ALA A 12 -4.69 -29.80 10.72
CA ALA A 12 -3.95 -28.55 10.56
C ALA A 12 -2.78 -28.38 11.56
N LEU A 13 -2.65 -29.27 12.56
CA LEU A 13 -1.58 -29.19 13.57
C LEU A 13 -0.54 -30.32 13.46
N ALA A 14 -0.75 -31.26 12.55
CA ALA A 14 0.16 -32.38 12.26
C ALA A 14 0.92 -32.22 10.93
N LEU A 15 0.79 -31.06 10.25
CA LEU A 15 1.46 -30.76 8.97
C LEU A 15 2.57 -29.69 9.08
N THR A 16 3.02 -29.37 10.29
CA THR A 16 4.20 -28.51 10.55
C THR A 16 5.35 -29.26 11.21
N LEU A 17 5.24 -30.58 11.39
CA LEU A 17 6.29 -31.41 11.95
C LEU A 17 6.48 -32.64 11.08
N ILE A 18 7.66 -32.68 10.42
CA ILE A 18 8.34 -33.84 9.82
C ILE A 18 8.09 -34.04 8.31
N PHE A 19 8.90 -33.36 7.49
CA PHE A 19 9.70 -33.87 6.36
C PHE A 19 10.38 -32.64 5.73
N GLY A 20 11.67 -32.55 5.53
CA GLY A 20 12.75 -33.49 5.77
C GLY A 20 14.06 -32.71 5.70
N ALA A 21 14.91 -32.99 6.67
CA ALA A 21 16.33 -32.68 6.61
C ALA A 21 16.94 -33.26 5.33
N VAL A 22 18.00 -32.62 4.81
CA VAL A 22 19.35 -33.22 4.73
C VAL A 22 20.30 -32.15 4.17
N SER A 23 21.20 -31.64 5.01
CA SER A 23 22.66 -31.85 4.91
C SER A 23 23.46 -30.71 5.56
N ASN A 24 24.19 -31.13 6.60
CA ASN A 24 25.58 -30.79 6.90
C ASN A 24 26.05 -29.34 7.11
N ILE A 25 26.58 -29.19 8.33
CA ILE A 25 27.75 -28.39 8.73
C ILE A 25 27.58 -26.89 8.60
N ARG A 26 27.26 -26.22 9.72
CA ARG A 26 27.81 -24.90 10.03
C ARG A 26 28.13 -24.77 11.51
N SER A 27 29.41 -24.56 11.76
CA SER A 27 30.00 -24.08 12.99
C SER A 27 29.17 -22.95 13.60
N ALA A 28 28.96 -23.04 14.91
CA ALA A 28 28.35 -21.98 15.69
C ALA A 28 29.15 -20.68 15.50
N SER A 29 28.57 -19.68 14.83
CA SER A 29 29.05 -18.30 14.94
C SER A 29 28.50 -17.75 16.25
N ALA A 30 29.31 -17.79 17.31
CA ALA A 30 28.98 -17.10 18.54
C ALA A 30 28.72 -15.61 18.22
N ILE A 31 27.55 -15.11 18.58
CA ILE A 31 27.26 -13.68 18.50
C ILE A 31 28.29 -12.99 19.40
N ALA A 32 29.05 -12.04 18.85
CA ALA A 32 29.99 -11.25 19.63
C ALA A 32 29.24 -10.53 20.75
N THR A 33 29.63 -10.77 21.99
CA THR A 33 29.02 -10.26 23.23
C THR A 33 30.10 -9.74 24.16
N ILE A 34 29.71 -9.11 25.27
CA ILE A 34 30.63 -8.58 26.28
C ILE A 34 30.28 -9.12 27.67
N ASN A 35 31.27 -9.26 28.53
CA ASN A 35 31.13 -9.68 29.93
C ASN A 35 31.77 -8.65 30.86
N VAL A 36 31.08 -8.29 31.94
CA VAL A 36 31.59 -7.34 32.94
C VAL A 36 31.87 -8.10 34.22
N VAL A 37 33.14 -8.08 34.65
CA VAL A 37 33.58 -8.71 35.89
C VAL A 37 34.05 -7.62 36.85
N LEU A 38 33.45 -7.60 38.05
CA LEU A 38 33.90 -6.74 39.15
C LEU A 38 34.75 -7.54 40.13
N SER A 39 35.81 -6.93 40.63
CA SER A 39 36.63 -7.48 41.70
C SER A 39 37.13 -6.37 42.64
N PRO A 40 37.08 -6.52 43.97
CA PRO A 40 36.49 -7.66 44.68
C PRO A 40 34.95 -7.69 44.55
N THR A 41 34.31 -8.84 44.75
CA THR A 41 32.83 -8.94 44.71
C THR A 41 32.17 -8.39 45.97
N VAL A 42 32.93 -8.22 47.05
CA VAL A 42 32.51 -7.61 48.31
C VAL A 42 33.65 -6.70 48.79
N GLN A 43 33.33 -5.48 49.23
CA GLN A 43 34.29 -4.58 49.87
C GLN A 43 33.64 -3.93 51.10
N ASP A 44 34.41 -3.79 52.17
CA ASP A 44 33.97 -3.14 53.40
C ASP A 44 34.58 -1.72 53.45
N LEU A 45 33.77 -0.70 53.77
CA LEU A 45 34.22 0.69 53.92
C LEU A 45 33.66 1.32 55.18
N ASP A 46 34.48 2.11 55.87
CA ASP A 46 34.10 2.81 57.09
C ASP A 46 33.45 4.17 56.81
N ASN A 47 32.31 4.43 57.43
CA ASN A 47 31.61 5.70 57.30
C ASN A 47 32.14 6.82 58.21
N THR A 48 33.06 6.55 59.15
CA THR A 48 33.58 7.57 60.08
C THR A 48 34.82 8.32 59.56
N LEU A 49 35.49 7.79 58.53
CA LEU A 49 36.81 8.25 58.08
C LEU A 49 36.86 8.76 56.63
N ASN A 50 35.73 9.08 55.99
CA ASN A 50 35.65 9.52 54.58
C ASN A 50 36.49 8.63 53.65
N GLN A 51 36.18 7.33 53.63
CA GLN A 51 37.00 6.34 52.94
C GLN A 51 36.62 6.18 51.45
N PHE A 52 37.62 5.73 50.67
CA PHE A 52 37.47 5.39 49.26
C PHE A 52 37.65 3.88 49.08
N GLY A 53 36.66 3.24 48.44
CA GLY A 53 36.77 1.89 47.91
C GLY A 53 36.96 1.89 46.40
N TYR A 54 37.40 0.75 45.90
CA TYR A 54 37.75 0.58 44.49
C TYR A 54 37.31 -0.80 44.02
N TYR A 55 36.59 -0.82 42.91
CA TYR A 55 36.27 -2.04 42.19
C TYR A 55 36.97 -2.02 40.84
N SER A 56 37.78 -3.04 40.60
CA SER A 56 38.30 -3.38 39.28
C SER A 56 37.15 -3.77 38.37
N VAL A 57 36.99 -3.09 37.24
CA VAL A 57 35.96 -3.37 36.22
C VAL A 57 36.66 -3.88 34.98
N LEU A 58 36.61 -5.20 34.78
CA LEU A 58 37.11 -5.86 33.59
C LEU A 58 35.96 -6.05 32.60
N ILE A 59 36.13 -5.56 31.37
CA ILE A 59 35.22 -5.80 30.26
C ILE A 59 35.89 -6.82 29.34
N GLN A 60 35.34 -8.01 29.25
CA GLN A 60 35.82 -9.07 28.38
C GLN A 60 34.95 -9.16 27.13
N SER A 61 35.59 -9.27 25.98
CA SER A 61 35.00 -9.61 24.70
C SER A 61 34.76 -11.11 24.63
N ILE A 62 33.54 -11.51 24.30
CA ILE A 62 33.16 -12.89 24.05
C ILE A 62 32.78 -12.98 22.57
N GLY A 63 33.44 -13.85 21.80
CA GLY A 63 33.14 -13.98 20.37
C GLY A 63 33.68 -12.84 19.48
N GLY A 64 34.71 -12.11 19.93
CA GLY A 64 35.47 -11.18 19.06
C GLY A 64 34.91 -9.76 18.93
N PHE A 65 34.11 -9.30 19.91
CA PHE A 65 33.70 -7.90 19.99
C PHE A 65 34.90 -6.94 20.13
N VAL A 66 34.94 -5.89 19.30
CA VAL A 66 35.95 -4.82 19.32
C VAL A 66 35.21 -3.50 19.15
N GLY A 67 35.48 -2.51 20.01
CA GLY A 67 34.82 -1.21 19.93
C GLY A 67 34.72 -0.46 21.26
N THR A 68 34.06 0.69 21.23
CA THR A 68 33.86 1.54 22.40
C THR A 68 32.69 1.06 23.25
N VAL A 69 32.85 1.06 24.58
CA VAL A 69 31.83 0.66 25.55
C VAL A 69 31.63 1.77 26.56
N THR A 70 30.38 2.15 26.78
CA THR A 70 29.99 3.11 27.82
C THR A 70 29.59 2.36 29.09
N LEU A 71 30.09 2.83 30.22
CA LEU A 71 29.90 2.28 31.55
C LEU A 71 29.01 3.20 32.38
N ASN A 72 28.09 2.62 33.13
CA ASN A 72 27.30 3.34 34.11
C ASN A 72 27.23 2.54 35.41
N ALA A 73 27.52 3.20 36.53
CA ALA A 73 27.48 2.60 37.86
C ALA A 73 26.27 3.14 38.63
N SER A 74 25.50 2.25 39.23
CA SER A 74 24.30 2.59 40.01
C SER A 74 24.16 1.70 41.23
N ILE A 75 23.65 2.24 42.33
CA ILE A 75 23.22 1.45 43.49
C ILE A 75 21.83 0.88 43.17
N ILE A 76 21.66 -0.43 43.29
CA ILE A 76 20.40 -1.12 43.02
C ILE A 76 19.65 -1.53 44.29
N SER A 77 20.33 -1.63 45.43
CA SER A 77 19.74 -1.82 46.74
C SER A 77 20.66 -1.31 47.85
N GLY A 78 20.08 -0.87 48.97
CA GLY A 78 20.83 -0.44 50.14
C GLY A 78 19.95 -0.04 51.33
N PRO A 79 20.54 0.18 52.52
CA PRO A 79 19.82 0.52 53.76
C PRO A 79 19.17 1.92 53.77
N SER A 80 19.61 2.82 52.89
CA SER A 80 19.13 4.21 52.80
C SER A 80 18.89 4.60 51.35
N THR A 81 17.85 5.40 51.11
CA THR A 81 17.54 5.98 49.79
C THR A 81 17.92 7.46 49.68
N THR A 82 18.26 8.10 50.80
CA THR A 82 18.53 9.54 50.90
C THR A 82 20.02 9.87 51.03
N MET A 83 20.82 8.97 51.60
CA MET A 83 22.28 9.13 51.73
C MET A 83 22.99 7.87 51.22
N ASN A 84 23.49 7.97 49.99
CA ASN A 84 24.14 6.88 49.26
C ASN A 84 25.66 7.13 49.10
N PRO A 85 26.47 6.07 49.04
CA PRO A 85 27.85 6.16 48.57
C PRO A 85 27.92 6.83 47.19
N SER A 86 28.92 7.69 46.98
CA SER A 86 29.14 8.29 45.66
C SER A 86 29.98 7.37 44.79
N LEU A 87 29.60 7.26 43.51
CA LEU A 87 30.21 6.37 42.52
C LEU A 87 30.83 7.23 41.41
N SER A 88 32.09 6.96 41.05
CA SER A 88 32.75 7.71 39.98
C SER A 88 33.79 6.88 39.22
N PHE A 89 33.98 7.18 37.94
CA PHE A 89 35.03 6.61 37.09
C PHE A 89 36.10 7.68 36.83
N PRO A 90 37.31 7.58 37.39
CA PRO A 90 38.31 8.64 37.29
C PRO A 90 38.85 8.90 35.87
N LYS A 91 38.73 7.94 34.95
CA LYS A 91 39.10 8.10 33.53
C LYS A 91 37.90 8.34 32.60
N GLY A 92 36.76 8.71 33.17
CA GLY A 92 35.49 8.78 32.44
C GLY A 92 34.87 7.40 32.24
N SER A 93 33.60 7.38 31.82
CA SER A 93 32.79 6.17 31.73
C SER A 93 32.92 5.45 30.38
N VAL A 94 33.74 5.91 29.44
CA VAL A 94 33.89 5.30 28.11
C VAL A 94 35.24 4.60 28.00
N VAL A 95 35.22 3.34 27.59
CA VAL A 95 36.41 2.48 27.49
C VAL A 95 36.44 1.78 26.13
N ASN A 96 37.62 1.67 25.51
CA ASN A 96 37.78 0.97 24.23
C ASN A 96 38.20 -0.47 24.46
N VAL A 97 37.45 -1.42 23.90
CA VAL A 97 37.73 -2.87 23.90
C VAL A 97 38.57 -3.21 22.65
N PRO A 98 39.83 -3.63 22.80
CA PRO A 98 40.71 -3.99 21.68
C PRO A 98 40.47 -5.44 21.19
N LEU A 99 41.16 -5.83 20.11
CA LEU A 99 40.96 -7.09 19.38
C LEU A 99 41.31 -8.36 20.19
N ASP A 100 42.23 -8.21 21.14
CA ASP A 100 42.67 -9.17 22.16
C ASP A 100 41.67 -9.33 23.33
N GLY A 101 40.56 -8.58 23.28
CA GLY A 101 39.31 -9.00 23.88
C GLY A 101 39.18 -8.73 25.36
N GLN A 102 39.98 -7.86 25.97
CA GLN A 102 39.73 -7.36 27.33
C GLN A 102 40.15 -5.90 27.46
N THR A 103 39.36 -5.11 28.17
CA THR A 103 39.74 -3.75 28.55
C THR A 103 39.33 -3.48 30.00
N PHE A 104 40.04 -2.55 30.62
CA PHE A 104 39.99 -2.37 32.06
C PHE A 104 39.73 -0.91 32.44
N THR A 105 38.87 -0.72 33.43
CA THR A 105 38.77 0.53 34.20
C THR A 105 38.49 0.19 35.67
N TYR A 106 38.41 1.20 36.53
CA TYR A 106 38.03 0.99 37.92
C TYR A 106 36.94 1.96 38.34
N LEU A 107 36.03 1.46 39.17
CA LEU A 107 34.99 2.23 39.83
C LEU A 107 35.52 2.67 41.19
N MET A 108 35.58 3.98 41.43
CA MET A 108 35.85 4.54 42.74
C MET A 108 34.54 4.80 43.48
N VAL A 109 34.49 4.34 44.72
CA VAL A 109 33.35 4.49 45.63
C VAL A 109 33.77 5.34 46.80
N THR A 110 33.11 6.46 47.07
CA THR A 110 33.42 7.29 48.23
C THR A 110 32.29 7.19 49.25
N VAL A 111 32.63 6.81 50.47
CA VAL A 111 31.73 6.76 51.62
C VAL A 111 32.07 7.93 52.53
N GLY A 112 31.19 8.93 52.55
CA GLY A 112 31.34 10.10 53.41
C GLY A 112 30.73 9.90 54.80
N GLY A 113 31.11 10.78 55.73
CA GLY A 113 30.47 10.92 57.04
C GLY A 113 28.96 11.11 56.90
N GLY A 114 28.17 10.14 57.38
CA GLY A 114 26.70 10.17 57.34
C GLY A 114 26.05 9.09 56.47
N VAL A 115 26.79 8.34 55.66
CA VAL A 115 26.24 7.17 54.93
C VAL A 115 25.79 6.08 55.91
N SER A 116 24.58 5.57 55.75
CA SER A 116 23.99 4.58 56.67
C SER A 116 24.71 3.23 56.61
N LEU A 117 24.88 2.60 57.78
CA LEU A 117 25.48 1.28 57.91
C LEU A 117 24.65 0.19 57.23
N GLY A 118 25.32 -0.77 56.60
CA GLY A 118 24.71 -1.94 55.97
C GLY A 118 25.27 -2.22 54.57
N THR A 119 24.65 -3.17 53.86
CA THR A 119 25.14 -3.65 52.56
C THR A 119 24.42 -2.96 51.41
N TYR A 120 25.18 -2.30 50.55
CA TYR A 120 24.74 -1.72 49.28
C TYR A 120 25.13 -2.66 48.14
N THR A 121 24.21 -2.89 47.20
CA THR A 121 24.53 -3.61 45.96
C THR A 121 24.77 -2.62 44.84
N ILE A 122 25.97 -2.67 44.27
CA ILE A 122 26.41 -1.82 43.18
C ILE A 122 26.30 -2.63 41.89
N ARG A 123 25.72 -2.01 40.85
CA ARG A 123 25.68 -2.54 39.49
C ARG A 123 26.50 -1.65 38.58
N VAL A 124 27.40 -2.24 37.80
CA VAL A 124 28.06 -1.60 36.67
C VAL A 124 27.53 -2.21 35.38
N ARG A 125 26.91 -1.36 34.56
CA ARG A 125 26.39 -1.72 33.24
C ARG A 125 27.36 -1.27 32.16
N ALA A 126 27.76 -2.19 31.29
CA ALA A 126 28.46 -1.91 30.05
C ALA A 126 27.50 -1.92 28.86
N GLN A 127 27.61 -0.94 27.98
CA GLN A 127 26.77 -0.79 26.79
C GLN A 127 27.60 -0.42 25.55
N ALA A 128 27.46 -1.19 24.48
CA ALA A 128 28.05 -0.91 23.17
C ALA A 128 27.06 -0.15 22.26
N PRO A 129 27.54 0.64 21.28
CA PRO A 129 26.69 1.35 20.31
C PRO A 129 25.74 0.46 19.51
N THR A 130 26.09 -0.82 19.34
CA THR A 130 25.30 -1.84 18.63
C THR A 130 24.15 -2.42 19.46
N GLY A 131 23.91 -1.91 20.67
CA GLY A 131 22.83 -2.35 21.55
C GLY A 131 23.16 -3.54 22.46
N ILE A 132 24.40 -4.07 22.39
CA ILE A 132 24.89 -5.13 23.27
C ILE A 132 25.13 -4.55 24.67
N TYR A 133 24.65 -5.22 25.72
CA TYR A 133 24.88 -4.83 27.11
C TYR A 133 25.24 -6.02 28.01
N SER A 134 25.95 -5.74 29.09
CA SER A 134 26.28 -6.71 30.15
C SER A 134 26.39 -6.01 31.49
N ASP A 135 25.91 -6.68 32.54
CA ASP A 135 25.86 -6.15 33.90
C ASP A 135 26.77 -6.96 34.81
N GLY A 136 27.61 -6.27 35.59
CA GLY A 136 28.33 -6.86 36.70
C GLY A 136 27.86 -6.27 38.02
N THR A 137 27.82 -7.08 39.07
CA THR A 137 27.38 -6.67 40.41
C THR A 137 28.46 -6.91 41.46
N ALA A 138 28.56 -5.99 42.43
CA ALA A 138 29.40 -6.15 43.62
C ALA A 138 28.68 -5.61 44.86
N GLN A 139 29.09 -6.06 46.04
CA GLN A 139 28.57 -5.60 47.33
C GLN A 139 29.55 -4.62 47.98
N LEU A 140 29.00 -3.54 48.52
CA LEU A 140 29.70 -2.62 49.41
C LEU A 140 29.08 -2.73 50.80
N ARG A 141 29.82 -3.16 51.82
CA ARG A 141 29.36 -3.12 53.20
C ARG A 141 29.89 -1.86 53.85
N VAL A 142 28.99 -0.92 54.11
CA VAL A 142 29.30 0.25 54.90
C VAL A 142 29.22 -0.16 56.37
N ILE A 143 30.36 -0.18 57.03
CA ILE A 143 30.51 -0.59 58.43
C ILE A 143 30.95 0.60 59.27
N GLN A 144 30.76 0.48 60.58
CA GLN A 144 31.41 1.35 61.53
C GLN A 144 32.64 0.58 62.02
N TYR A 145 33.83 1.07 61.68
CA TYR A 145 35.05 0.35 62.01
C TYR A 145 35.33 0.43 63.52
N VAL A 146 35.67 -0.73 64.11
CA VAL A 146 36.20 -0.83 65.47
C VAL A 146 37.70 -1.03 65.35
N ALA A 147 38.46 -0.27 66.13
CA ALA A 147 39.88 -0.01 65.99
C ALA A 147 40.84 -1.23 66.02
N SER A 148 40.34 -2.45 66.20
CA SER A 148 41.08 -3.69 66.47
C SER A 148 41.32 -4.61 65.25
N ASN A 149 40.90 -4.26 64.03
CA ASN A 149 40.92 -5.18 62.89
C ASN A 149 42.06 -4.86 61.89
N LYS A 150 42.99 -5.79 61.61
CA LYS A 150 44.24 -5.55 60.86
C LYS A 150 44.05 -5.38 59.34
N ASP A 151 43.29 -4.36 58.93
CA ASP A 151 42.88 -4.12 57.54
C ASP A 151 43.81 -3.15 56.77
N PHE A 152 43.88 -3.27 55.45
CA PHE A 152 44.83 -2.54 54.60
C PHE A 152 44.28 -2.24 53.20
N ARG A 153 44.83 -1.23 52.52
CA ARG A 153 44.63 -1.00 51.07
C ARG A 153 45.91 -1.13 50.27
N LEU A 154 45.75 -1.51 49.01
CA LEU A 154 46.78 -1.47 47.99
C LEU A 154 46.57 -0.26 47.07
N SER A 155 47.66 0.38 46.66
CA SER A 155 47.68 1.39 45.59
C SER A 155 49.05 1.37 44.91
N SER A 156 49.24 2.17 43.86
CA SER A 156 50.53 2.28 43.18
C SER A 156 50.90 3.71 42.80
N THR A 157 52.20 3.99 42.73
CA THR A 157 52.77 5.32 42.42
C THR A 157 53.86 5.20 41.35
N PRO A 158 53.95 6.16 40.38
CA PRO A 158 53.15 7.38 40.22
C PRO A 158 51.78 7.18 39.52
N GLY A 159 51.43 5.94 39.15
CA GLY A 159 50.16 5.59 38.50
C GLY A 159 49.96 4.08 38.51
N ASN A 160 49.19 3.55 37.58
CA ASN A 160 48.92 2.10 37.46
C ASN A 160 49.35 1.48 36.12
N VAL A 161 50.16 2.21 35.33
CA VAL A 161 50.67 1.75 34.04
C VAL A 161 52.19 1.68 34.09
N ILE A 162 52.76 0.56 33.65
CA ILE A 162 54.19 0.38 33.41
C ILE A 162 54.43 0.38 31.91
N ASP A 163 55.23 1.31 31.42
CA ASP A 163 55.67 1.36 30.03
C ASP A 163 56.98 0.59 29.84
N VAL A 164 56.98 -0.38 28.94
CA VAL A 164 58.19 -1.13 28.55
C VAL A 164 58.29 -1.22 27.04
N VAL A 165 59.49 -1.44 26.52
CA VAL A 165 59.70 -1.89 25.14
C VAL A 165 59.86 -3.43 25.14
N PRO A 166 59.60 -4.14 24.03
CA PRO A 166 59.92 -5.55 23.91
C PRO A 166 61.39 -5.81 24.27
N GLY A 167 61.63 -6.77 25.18
CA GLY A 167 62.95 -7.05 25.75
C GLY A 167 63.35 -6.17 26.94
N GLY A 168 62.52 -5.19 27.31
CA GLY A 168 62.76 -4.25 28.40
C GLY A 168 62.04 -4.60 29.70
N SER A 169 62.42 -3.89 30.76
CA SER A 169 61.83 -3.99 32.09
C SER A 169 61.33 -2.63 32.56
N GLY A 170 60.29 -2.64 33.40
CA GLY A 170 59.74 -1.45 34.02
C GLY A 170 59.30 -1.75 35.45
N ALA A 171 59.30 -0.73 36.29
CA ALA A 171 59.01 -0.89 37.71
C ALA A 171 57.91 0.06 38.19
N LEU A 172 57.17 -0.36 39.22
CA LEU A 172 56.12 0.41 39.86
C LEU A 172 56.18 0.20 41.37
N GLN A 173 56.00 1.27 42.14
CA GLN A 173 55.89 1.15 43.60
C GLN A 173 54.46 0.77 43.97
N ILE A 174 54.32 -0.29 44.75
CA ILE A 174 53.07 -0.76 45.32
C ILE A 174 53.02 -0.34 46.78
N ASN A 175 52.04 0.48 47.11
CA ASN A 175 51.84 1.04 48.43
C ASN A 175 50.82 0.19 49.19
N VAL A 176 51.21 -0.28 50.36
CA VAL A 176 50.36 -1.01 51.31
C VAL A 176 50.12 -0.08 52.50
N GLN A 177 48.89 0.39 52.65
CA GLN A 177 48.51 1.30 53.72
C GLN A 177 47.62 0.61 54.73
N SER A 178 47.98 0.71 56.01
CA SER A 178 47.20 0.20 57.12
C SER A 178 46.07 1.15 57.56
N PHE A 179 44.95 0.59 58.02
CA PHE A 179 43.82 1.34 58.59
C PHE A 179 43.59 1.10 60.09
N THR A 180 44.42 0.29 60.74
CA THR A 180 44.25 -0.04 62.16
C THR A 180 44.99 0.93 63.08
N THR A 181 44.43 1.16 64.27
CA THR A 181 45.13 1.85 65.39
C THR A 181 46.10 0.92 66.11
N ASP A 182 46.04 -0.39 65.84
CA ASP A 182 46.88 -1.39 66.48
C ASP A 182 48.35 -1.09 66.15
N THR A 183 49.14 -0.88 67.21
CA THR A 183 50.58 -0.63 67.11
C THR A 183 51.35 -1.90 66.78
N ASN A 184 50.70 -3.07 66.85
CA ASN A 184 51.31 -4.34 66.48
C ASN A 184 51.45 -4.47 64.96
N LYS A 185 52.68 -4.78 64.55
CA LYS A 185 53.07 -5.08 63.16
C LYS A 185 52.25 -6.25 62.62
N TYR A 186 51.75 -6.13 61.38
CA TYR A 186 51.22 -7.26 60.62
C TYR A 186 51.74 -7.26 59.19
N SER A 187 51.77 -8.45 58.59
CA SER A 187 52.40 -8.72 57.31
C SER A 187 51.37 -8.88 56.21
N VAL A 188 51.60 -8.26 55.06
CA VAL A 188 50.83 -8.42 53.83
C VAL A 188 51.71 -9.08 52.78
N ALA A 189 51.38 -10.29 52.37
CA ALA A 189 52.05 -10.98 51.27
C ALA A 189 51.48 -10.50 49.93
N LEU A 190 52.33 -10.10 48.99
CA LEU A 190 51.97 -9.65 47.65
C LEU A 190 52.21 -10.76 46.63
N LEU A 191 51.24 -10.98 45.75
CA LEU A 191 51.30 -11.95 44.66
C LEU A 191 50.67 -11.36 43.40
N LEU A 192 51.16 -11.75 42.21
CA LEU A 192 50.47 -11.46 40.96
C LEU A 192 49.61 -12.66 40.56
N ALA A 193 48.37 -12.43 40.13
CA ALA A 193 47.43 -13.48 39.76
C ALA A 193 48.00 -14.41 38.65
N PRO A 194 47.64 -15.71 38.62
CA PRO A 194 48.34 -16.76 37.87
C PRO A 194 48.17 -16.76 36.34
N SER A 195 47.74 -15.66 35.73
CA SER A 195 47.43 -15.56 34.28
C SER A 195 48.41 -14.65 33.53
N ILE A 196 49.71 -14.84 33.76
CA ILE A 196 50.75 -14.05 33.09
C ILE A 196 51.17 -14.77 31.80
N PRO A 197 51.16 -14.08 30.63
CA PRO A 197 51.74 -14.64 29.42
C PRO A 197 53.18 -15.10 29.66
N SER A 198 53.57 -16.26 29.15
CA SER A 198 54.92 -16.84 29.35
C SER A 198 56.08 -15.93 28.90
N LEU A 199 55.78 -14.89 28.12
CA LEU A 199 56.70 -13.89 27.62
C LEU A 199 56.84 -12.66 28.55
N ILE A 200 56.20 -12.66 29.73
CA ILE A 200 56.29 -11.59 30.73
C ILE A 200 56.62 -12.21 32.09
N THR A 201 57.62 -11.66 32.79
CA THR A 201 58.03 -12.09 34.13
C THR A 201 57.89 -10.95 35.14
N TYR A 202 57.78 -11.28 36.43
CA TYR A 202 57.62 -10.30 37.50
C TYR A 202 58.36 -10.68 38.78
N SER A 203 58.65 -9.68 39.63
CA SER A 203 59.14 -9.87 40.99
C SER A 203 58.71 -8.71 41.90
N PHE A 204 58.42 -9.01 43.17
CA PHE A 204 58.18 -8.01 44.22
C PHE A 204 59.40 -7.92 45.16
N ASP A 205 59.78 -6.70 45.54
CA ASP A 205 60.85 -6.44 46.49
C ASP A 205 60.46 -5.34 47.52
N PRO A 206 60.15 -5.68 48.78
CA PRO A 206 59.99 -7.03 49.31
C PRO A 206 58.65 -7.67 48.90
N PRO A 207 58.55 -9.02 48.77
CA PRO A 207 57.29 -9.71 48.47
C PRO A 207 56.33 -9.78 49.66
N ILE A 208 56.83 -9.55 50.89
CA ILE A 208 56.03 -9.43 52.10
C ILE A 208 56.27 -8.04 52.67
N VAL A 209 55.21 -7.23 52.74
CA VAL A 209 55.25 -5.87 53.25
C VAL A 209 54.76 -5.88 54.68
N ASN A 210 55.60 -5.39 55.58
CA ASN A 210 55.25 -5.23 56.97
C ASN A 210 54.71 -3.83 57.23
N VAL A 211 53.51 -3.74 57.79
CA VAL A 211 52.84 -2.46 58.07
C VAL A 211 52.55 -2.29 59.55
N LEU A 212 52.70 -1.05 60.02
CA LEU A 212 52.28 -0.58 61.34
C LEU A 212 50.97 0.21 61.21
N GLY A 213 50.22 0.36 62.29
CA GLY A 213 48.96 1.11 62.29
C GLY A 213 49.08 2.50 61.66
N TYR A 214 48.15 2.84 60.76
CA TYR A 214 48.10 4.07 59.95
C TYR A 214 49.35 4.42 59.12
N THR A 215 50.31 3.51 58.94
CA THR A 215 51.48 3.74 58.08
C THR A 215 51.27 3.23 56.66
N THR A 216 52.04 3.78 55.72
CA THR A 216 52.14 3.27 54.35
C THR A 216 53.55 2.75 54.12
N ASN A 217 53.67 1.47 53.78
CA ASN A 217 54.93 0.84 53.39
C ASN A 217 54.85 0.44 51.92
N THR A 218 56.00 0.27 51.27
CA THR A 218 56.05 0.06 49.81
C THR A 218 56.78 -1.22 49.44
N SER A 219 56.42 -1.77 48.29
CA SER A 219 57.12 -2.86 47.59
C SER A 219 57.35 -2.45 46.15
N LEU A 220 58.54 -2.72 45.62
CA LEU A 220 58.85 -2.49 44.22
C LEU A 220 58.40 -3.69 43.40
N LEU A 221 57.46 -3.48 42.48
CA LEU A 221 57.11 -4.45 41.47
C LEU A 221 57.94 -4.20 40.21
N LEU A 222 58.80 -5.14 39.85
CA LEU A 222 59.55 -5.16 38.59
C LEU A 222 58.86 -6.13 37.62
N MET A 223 58.54 -5.66 36.41
CA MET A 223 58.01 -6.48 35.32
C MET A 223 58.94 -6.44 34.11
N THR A 224 59.18 -7.58 33.47
CA THR A 224 60.06 -7.71 32.31
C THR A 224 59.34 -8.40 31.16
N ALA A 225 59.38 -7.81 29.96
CA ALA A 225 58.86 -8.41 28.74
C ALA A 225 60.01 -8.97 27.90
N THR A 226 59.84 -10.16 27.30
CA THR A 226 60.80 -10.68 26.32
C THR A 226 60.79 -9.87 25.02
N ALA A 227 61.82 -10.05 24.17
CA ALA A 227 61.88 -9.42 22.85
C ALA A 227 60.79 -9.91 21.88
N LEU A 228 60.15 -11.05 22.18
CA LEU A 228 59.06 -11.64 21.38
C LEU A 228 57.67 -11.20 21.85
N THR A 229 57.58 -10.46 22.95
CA THR A 229 56.30 -9.98 23.47
C THR A 229 55.71 -8.98 22.47
N GLN A 230 54.50 -9.26 21.99
CA GLN A 230 53.80 -8.39 21.05
C GLN A 230 53.51 -7.02 21.67
N ALA A 231 53.46 -5.98 20.83
CA ALA A 231 53.08 -4.65 21.30
C ALA A 231 51.60 -4.65 21.69
N GLY A 232 51.28 -4.16 22.90
CA GLY A 232 49.94 -4.26 23.45
C GLY A 232 49.87 -3.85 24.92
N ASN A 233 48.65 -3.86 25.48
CA ASN A 233 48.39 -3.57 26.88
C ASN A 233 48.05 -4.86 27.63
N TYR A 234 48.92 -5.29 28.53
CA TYR A 234 48.72 -6.49 29.34
C TYR A 234 48.27 -6.08 30.75
N THR A 235 47.14 -6.59 31.21
CA THR A 235 46.62 -6.23 32.55
C THR A 235 46.95 -7.34 33.55
N PHE A 236 47.43 -6.93 34.72
CA PHE A 236 47.77 -7.83 35.83
C PHE A 236 47.07 -7.40 37.10
N VAL A 237 46.67 -8.38 37.92
CA VAL A 237 46.05 -8.14 39.22
C VAL A 237 47.03 -8.55 40.30
N ILE A 238 47.40 -7.60 41.14
CA ILE A 238 48.13 -7.81 42.39
C ILE A 238 47.13 -8.19 43.45
N SER A 239 47.42 -9.24 44.22
CA SER A 239 46.68 -9.63 45.41
C SER A 239 47.59 -9.47 46.62
N GLY A 240 47.12 -8.74 47.63
CA GLY A 240 47.70 -8.66 48.95
C GLY A 240 46.89 -9.51 49.91
N SER A 241 47.52 -10.30 50.76
CA SER A 241 46.83 -11.07 51.80
C SER A 241 47.51 -10.92 53.16
N THR A 242 46.74 -10.71 54.23
CA THR A 242 47.27 -10.75 55.60
C THR A 242 47.73 -12.16 56.01
N GLU A 243 48.53 -12.22 57.07
CA GLU A 243 48.96 -13.48 57.71
C GLU A 243 47.74 -14.39 58.00
N GLY A 244 47.77 -15.62 57.47
CA GLY A 244 46.65 -16.58 57.58
C GLY A 244 45.53 -16.42 56.54
N GLY A 245 45.63 -15.46 55.61
CA GLY A 245 44.69 -15.29 54.49
C GLY A 245 43.33 -14.69 54.88
N ALA A 246 43.22 -14.10 56.07
CA ALA A 246 41.95 -13.61 56.62
C ALA A 246 41.38 -12.41 55.86
N LEU A 247 42.25 -11.52 55.34
CA LEU A 247 41.86 -10.35 54.53
C LEU A 247 42.67 -10.33 53.23
N ILE A 248 41.98 -10.19 52.10
CA ILE A 248 42.57 -10.16 50.77
C ILE A 248 42.09 -8.90 50.04
N HIS A 249 43.04 -8.09 49.58
CA HIS A 249 42.78 -6.92 48.75
C HIS A 249 43.50 -7.02 47.42
N THR A 250 42.92 -6.47 46.36
CA THR A 250 43.50 -6.55 45.02
C THR A 250 43.73 -5.16 44.41
N TRP A 251 44.73 -5.06 43.54
CA TRP A 251 45.07 -3.84 42.81
C TRP A 251 45.48 -4.18 41.38
N ALA A 252 44.87 -3.53 40.39
CA ALA A 252 45.14 -3.79 38.98
C ALA A 252 46.16 -2.81 38.40
N ILE A 253 47.07 -3.34 37.59
CA ILE A 253 48.10 -2.60 36.87
C ILE A 253 48.10 -3.00 35.39
N THR A 254 48.63 -2.15 34.53
CA THR A 254 48.79 -2.43 33.09
C THR A 254 50.25 -2.34 32.70
N LEU A 255 50.82 -3.40 32.13
CA LEU A 255 52.08 -3.35 31.40
C LEU A 255 51.78 -3.01 29.94
N ARG A 256 52.15 -1.81 29.51
CA ARG A 256 52.07 -1.40 28.11
C ARG A 256 53.41 -1.68 27.43
N VAL A 257 53.39 -2.63 26.50
CA VAL A 257 54.52 -2.97 25.65
C VAL A 257 54.47 -2.07 24.42
N ASN A 258 55.35 -1.08 24.39
CA ASN A 258 55.48 -0.08 23.34
C ASN A 258 55.89 -0.72 22.02
N GLY A 259 55.26 -0.31 20.93
CA GLY A 259 55.58 -0.81 19.59
C GLY A 259 54.52 -0.35 18.58
N PHE A 260 54.25 -1.18 17.59
CA PHE A 260 53.23 -0.90 16.59
C PHE A 260 52.54 -2.18 16.15
N TYR A 261 51.35 -2.04 15.58
CA TYR A 261 50.71 -3.10 14.81
C TYR A 261 50.24 -2.59 13.46
N ILE A 262 50.13 -3.50 12.50
CA ILE A 262 49.64 -3.21 11.16
C ILE A 262 48.17 -3.55 11.10
N ALA A 263 47.38 -2.71 10.43
CA ALA A 263 45.96 -2.89 10.24
C ALA A 263 45.62 -2.58 8.77
N PRO A 264 45.69 -3.58 7.87
CA PRO A 264 45.25 -3.41 6.50
C PRO A 264 43.72 -3.25 6.44
N SER A 265 43.24 -2.33 5.62
CA SER A 265 41.82 -2.09 5.39
C SER A 265 41.54 -1.84 3.91
N PRO A 266 40.62 -2.60 3.28
CA PRO A 266 39.95 -3.81 3.79
C PRO A 266 40.90 -5.02 3.90
N MET A 267 40.52 -6.11 4.58
CA MET A 267 41.36 -7.33 4.66
C MET A 267 41.30 -8.22 3.41
N ALA A 268 40.33 -7.99 2.52
CA ALA A 268 40.18 -8.72 1.27
C ALA A 268 39.68 -7.78 0.16
N LYS A 269 40.13 -7.99 -1.07
CA LYS A 269 39.64 -7.23 -2.24
C LYS A 269 39.76 -8.04 -3.52
N SER A 270 38.76 -7.92 -4.38
CA SER A 270 38.77 -8.54 -5.71
C SER A 270 39.47 -7.65 -6.75
N VAL A 271 40.08 -8.26 -7.76
CA VAL A 271 40.74 -7.59 -8.88
C VAL A 271 40.59 -8.40 -10.16
N ILE A 272 40.49 -7.73 -11.30
CA ILE A 272 40.44 -8.38 -12.62
C ILE A 272 41.86 -8.50 -13.17
N ARG A 273 42.11 -9.57 -13.93
CA ARG A 273 43.39 -9.79 -14.63
C ARG A 273 43.82 -8.57 -15.45
N GLY A 274 45.10 -8.23 -15.39
CA GLY A 274 45.64 -7.06 -16.12
C GLY A 274 45.32 -5.71 -15.48
N LYS A 275 44.64 -5.68 -14.33
CA LYS A 275 44.23 -4.46 -13.63
C LYS A 275 44.84 -4.37 -12.23
N SER A 276 44.61 -3.23 -11.58
CA SER A 276 45.13 -2.92 -10.26
C SER A 276 44.04 -2.65 -9.23
N THR A 277 44.36 -2.94 -7.97
CA THR A 277 43.53 -2.63 -6.81
C THR A 277 44.39 -2.07 -5.68
N THR A 278 43.78 -1.36 -4.75
CA THR A 278 44.49 -0.69 -3.65
C THR A 278 43.97 -1.09 -2.29
N PHE A 279 44.87 -1.16 -1.31
CA PHE A 279 44.61 -1.37 0.12
C PHE A 279 45.20 -0.20 0.92
N SER A 280 44.51 0.23 1.96
CA SER A 280 45.06 1.17 2.94
C SER A 280 45.71 0.39 4.07
N ILE A 281 47.01 0.56 4.27
CA ILE A 281 47.79 -0.11 5.29
C ILE A 281 47.99 0.86 6.45
N GLY A 282 47.23 0.68 7.53
CA GLY A 282 47.39 1.44 8.76
C GLY A 282 48.55 0.89 9.59
N VAL A 283 49.37 1.77 10.15
CA VAL A 283 50.38 1.44 11.16
C VAL A 283 50.06 2.24 12.41
N GLN A 284 49.54 1.55 13.42
CA GLN A 284 49.11 2.16 14.66
C GLN A 284 50.22 2.03 15.70
N SER A 285 50.64 3.16 16.27
CA SER A 285 51.57 3.17 17.40
C SER A 285 50.87 2.74 18.68
N VAL A 286 51.57 1.94 19.49
CA VAL A 286 51.20 1.56 20.86
C VAL A 286 52.13 2.26 21.84
N GLY A 287 51.52 3.01 22.77
CA GLY A 287 52.21 3.71 23.85
C GLY A 287 53.12 4.84 23.37
N THR A 288 54.39 4.82 23.75
CA THR A 288 55.38 5.87 23.44
C THR A 288 56.12 5.69 22.12
N PHE A 289 55.80 4.63 21.38
CA PHE A 289 56.47 4.32 20.12
C PHE A 289 56.32 5.47 19.10
N SER A 290 57.41 5.80 18.42
CA SER A 290 57.46 6.91 17.46
C SER A 290 58.58 6.72 16.43
N SER A 291 58.97 5.46 16.19
CA SER A 291 60.05 5.11 15.27
C SER A 291 59.52 4.75 13.88
N THR A 292 60.37 4.86 12.86
CA THR A 292 59.99 4.53 11.48
C THR A 292 59.72 3.02 11.34
N VAL A 293 58.61 2.68 10.70
CA VAL A 293 58.20 1.32 10.37
C VAL A 293 58.36 1.11 8.87
N THR A 294 59.23 0.20 8.47
CA THR A 294 59.41 -0.22 7.07
C THR A 294 58.42 -1.31 6.74
N LEU A 295 57.65 -1.13 5.67
CA LEU A 295 56.60 -2.05 5.21
C LEU A 295 57.10 -2.86 4.00
N THR A 296 56.82 -4.15 4.01
CA THR A 296 57.16 -5.09 2.93
C THR A 296 55.99 -6.01 2.66
N ALA A 297 55.75 -6.34 1.39
CA ALA A 297 54.78 -7.35 0.99
C ALA A 297 55.52 -8.66 0.67
N VAL A 298 55.09 -9.76 1.28
CA VAL A 298 55.69 -11.09 1.15
C VAL A 298 54.62 -12.06 0.62
N GLY A 299 55.04 -13.07 -0.16
CA GLY A 299 54.12 -14.05 -0.74
C GLY A 299 53.43 -13.56 -2.02
N VAL A 300 54.01 -12.59 -2.73
CA VAL A 300 53.46 -12.08 -4.00
C VAL A 300 53.74 -13.10 -5.12
N PRO A 301 52.72 -13.66 -5.79
CA PRO A 301 52.88 -14.68 -6.83
C PRO A 301 53.46 -14.12 -8.13
N THR A 302 54.00 -14.99 -8.98
CA THR A 302 54.46 -14.61 -10.33
C THR A 302 53.29 -14.08 -11.17
N GLY A 303 53.46 -12.90 -11.78
CA GLY A 303 52.40 -12.23 -12.53
C GLY A 303 51.53 -11.28 -11.69
N MET A 304 51.89 -11.03 -10.43
CA MET A 304 51.34 -9.98 -9.58
C MET A 304 52.49 -9.08 -9.08
N THR A 305 52.26 -7.78 -8.92
CA THR A 305 53.19 -6.88 -8.25
C THR A 305 52.50 -6.13 -7.12
N ALA A 306 53.23 -5.88 -6.04
CA ALA A 306 52.75 -5.24 -4.82
C ALA A 306 53.68 -4.08 -4.46
N THR A 307 53.19 -2.85 -4.56
CA THR A 307 53.99 -1.63 -4.32
C THR A 307 53.36 -0.80 -3.22
N LEU A 308 54.15 -0.46 -2.18
CA LEU A 308 53.73 0.37 -1.07
C LEU A 308 54.21 1.81 -1.26
N ASN A 309 53.31 2.78 -1.11
CA ASN A 309 53.65 4.20 -1.19
C ASN A 309 52.99 5.00 -0.05
N PRO A 310 53.75 5.49 0.93
CA PRO A 310 55.20 5.32 1.13
C PRO A 310 55.57 3.92 1.65
N ALA A 311 56.76 3.40 1.33
CA ALA A 311 57.24 2.08 1.80
C ALA A 311 57.71 2.08 3.27
N ALA A 312 57.92 3.26 3.85
CA ALA A 312 58.21 3.43 5.27
C ALA A 312 57.34 4.56 5.83
N VAL A 313 56.78 4.35 7.01
CA VAL A 313 55.88 5.31 7.67
C VAL A 313 56.37 5.61 9.07
N LEU A 314 56.17 6.86 9.51
CA LEU A 314 56.49 7.32 10.85
C LEU A 314 55.19 7.59 11.61
N PRO A 315 54.69 6.62 12.41
CA PRO A 315 53.48 6.84 13.20
C PRO A 315 53.75 7.85 14.33
N PRO A 316 52.88 8.86 14.52
CA PRO A 316 52.97 9.72 15.69
C PRO A 316 52.65 8.92 16.95
N GLN A 317 53.15 9.39 18.10
CA GLN A 317 52.95 8.72 19.39
C GLN A 317 51.46 8.47 19.67
N GLY A 318 51.07 7.20 19.81
CA GLY A 318 49.68 6.79 20.03
C GLY A 318 48.73 7.04 18.83
N GLY A 319 49.26 7.47 17.68
CA GLY A 319 48.48 7.75 16.48
C GLY A 319 48.75 6.78 15.33
N LEU A 320 48.08 7.06 14.21
CA LEU A 320 48.06 6.23 13.01
C LEU A 320 48.87 6.90 11.90
N ALA A 321 49.78 6.15 11.28
CA ALA A 321 50.28 6.46 9.95
C ALA A 321 49.67 5.50 8.92
N SER A 322 49.63 5.91 7.65
CA SER A 322 49.07 5.09 6.58
C SER A 322 49.99 5.01 5.37
N SER A 323 49.92 3.87 4.68
CA SER A 323 50.57 3.62 3.39
C SER A 323 49.56 3.02 2.43
N ILE A 324 49.65 3.34 1.14
CA ILE A 324 48.78 2.72 0.13
C ILE A 324 49.55 1.57 -0.52
N LEU A 325 49.02 0.37 -0.38
CA LEU A 325 49.47 -0.80 -1.12
C LEU A 325 48.70 -0.88 -2.44
N THR A 326 49.41 -0.80 -3.55
CA THR A 326 48.86 -1.02 -4.89
C THR A 326 49.26 -2.42 -5.36
N ILE A 327 48.25 -3.24 -5.64
CA ILE A 327 48.41 -4.57 -6.25
C ILE A 327 48.08 -4.43 -7.74
N THR A 328 48.99 -4.83 -8.63
CA THR A 328 48.69 -4.96 -10.06
C THR A 328 48.82 -6.41 -10.49
N THR A 329 47.91 -6.87 -11.34
CA THR A 329 47.90 -8.24 -11.87
C THR A 329 48.19 -8.23 -13.36
N SER A 330 48.83 -9.29 -13.85
CA SER A 330 49.03 -9.52 -15.28
C SER A 330 47.78 -10.15 -15.92
N GLY A 331 47.66 -10.02 -17.26
CA GLY A 331 46.55 -10.62 -18.01
C GLY A 331 46.57 -12.15 -18.04
N SER A 332 47.73 -12.77 -17.76
CA SER A 332 47.94 -14.22 -17.75
C SER A 332 47.93 -14.85 -16.35
N LEU A 333 47.67 -14.06 -15.30
CA LEU A 333 47.58 -14.58 -13.93
C LEU A 333 46.35 -15.49 -13.82
N ALA A 334 46.55 -16.69 -13.25
CA ALA A 334 45.46 -17.62 -13.02
C ALA A 334 44.43 -17.04 -12.05
N GLU A 335 43.16 -17.37 -12.27
CA GLU A 335 42.07 -16.98 -11.39
C GLU A 335 42.16 -17.73 -10.05
N GLY A 336 41.70 -17.09 -8.97
CA GLY A 336 41.78 -17.62 -7.61
C GLY A 336 42.19 -16.59 -6.55
N THR A 337 42.16 -17.02 -5.30
CA THR A 337 42.50 -16.18 -4.14
C THR A 337 43.97 -16.32 -3.74
N TYR A 338 44.67 -15.20 -3.71
CA TYR A 338 46.08 -15.11 -3.29
C TYR A 338 46.19 -14.41 -1.94
N TYR A 339 46.91 -15.01 -1.00
CA TYR A 339 47.19 -14.45 0.31
C TYR A 339 48.55 -13.75 0.32
N ILE A 340 48.55 -12.44 0.58
CA ILE A 340 49.78 -11.63 0.65
C ILE A 340 49.97 -11.20 2.10
N THR A 341 51.15 -11.45 2.65
CA THR A 341 51.48 -11.03 4.01
C THR A 341 52.18 -9.67 3.97
N ILE A 342 51.59 -8.68 4.64
CA ILE A 342 52.18 -7.37 4.85
C ILE A 342 52.95 -7.41 6.16
N ARG A 343 54.25 -7.18 6.09
CA ARG A 343 55.18 -7.20 7.22
C ARG A 343 55.73 -5.81 7.45
N GLY A 344 55.63 -5.35 8.68
CA GLY A 344 56.17 -4.08 9.15
C GLY A 344 57.28 -4.35 10.14
N GLN A 345 58.38 -3.63 9.98
CA GLN A 345 59.58 -3.80 10.79
C GLN A 345 60.12 -2.45 11.27
N SER A 346 60.46 -2.38 12.56
CA SER A 346 61.18 -1.26 13.17
C SER A 346 62.26 -1.81 14.11
N GLY A 347 63.52 -1.85 13.64
CA GLY A 347 64.59 -2.55 14.34
C GLY A 347 64.29 -4.06 14.47
N MET A 348 64.24 -4.56 15.71
CA MET A 348 63.84 -5.95 16.03
C MET A 348 62.32 -6.13 16.15
N LEU A 349 61.54 -5.04 16.23
CA LEU A 349 60.09 -5.11 16.37
C LEU A 349 59.44 -5.46 15.04
N GLN A 350 58.54 -6.43 15.07
CA GLN A 350 57.81 -6.88 13.89
C GLN A 350 56.32 -7.06 14.16
N SER A 351 55.53 -6.66 13.19
CA SER A 351 54.10 -6.94 13.10
C SER A 351 53.80 -7.40 11.68
N GLN A 352 52.87 -8.33 11.53
CA GLN A 352 52.49 -8.86 10.23
C GLN A 352 51.00 -9.14 10.18
N GLU A 353 50.39 -8.88 9.03
CA GLU A 353 49.00 -9.18 8.75
C GLU A 353 48.85 -9.71 7.33
N SER A 354 47.86 -10.58 7.10
CA SER A 354 47.61 -11.15 5.77
C SER A 354 46.37 -10.54 5.13
N ILE A 355 46.47 -10.21 3.84
CA ILE A 355 45.35 -9.76 3.01
C ILE A 355 45.03 -10.79 1.93
N ALA A 356 43.77 -10.87 1.54
CA ALA A 356 43.32 -11.72 0.43
C ALA A 356 43.08 -10.89 -0.84
N VAL A 357 43.66 -11.32 -1.95
CA VAL A 357 43.43 -10.74 -3.28
C VAL A 357 42.79 -11.80 -4.17
N SER A 358 41.50 -11.64 -4.45
CA SER A 358 40.75 -12.57 -5.31
C SER A 358 40.81 -12.11 -6.77
N VAL A 359 41.41 -12.91 -7.63
CA VAL A 359 41.57 -12.61 -9.06
C VAL A 359 40.50 -13.36 -9.83
N GLY A 360 39.66 -12.64 -10.59
CA GLY A 360 38.63 -13.23 -11.44
C GLY A 360 37.94 -12.18 -12.31
N GLU A 361 36.86 -12.57 -12.98
CA GLU A 361 36.13 -11.74 -13.94
C GLU A 361 34.62 -11.81 -13.66
N PHE A 362 33.85 -10.85 -14.17
CA PHE A 362 32.40 -10.90 -14.11
C PHE A 362 31.78 -10.75 -15.49
N THR A 363 30.62 -11.35 -15.67
CA THR A 363 29.84 -11.27 -16.90
C THR A 363 28.42 -10.84 -16.60
N ILE A 364 27.76 -10.24 -17.60
CA ILE A 364 26.37 -9.84 -17.54
C ILE A 364 25.61 -10.50 -18.68
N SER A 365 24.42 -10.98 -18.37
CA SER A 365 23.49 -11.57 -19.34
C SER A 365 22.08 -11.06 -19.07
N ALA A 366 21.21 -11.09 -20.07
CA ALA A 366 19.82 -10.66 -19.95
C ALA A 366 18.90 -11.64 -20.69
N THR A 367 17.79 -12.00 -20.05
CA THR A 367 16.79 -12.94 -20.59
C THR A 367 15.38 -12.39 -20.36
N PRO A 368 14.49 -12.42 -21.37
CA PRO A 368 14.74 -12.82 -22.76
C PRO A 368 15.64 -11.82 -23.52
N THR A 369 16.24 -12.20 -24.64
CA THR A 369 17.01 -11.25 -25.48
C THR A 369 16.10 -10.37 -26.34
N LEU A 370 14.83 -10.74 -26.49
CA LEU A 370 13.79 -10.01 -27.21
C LEU A 370 12.52 -9.97 -26.36
N GLY A 371 11.97 -8.77 -26.17
CA GLY A 371 10.70 -8.53 -25.47
C GLY A 371 9.74 -7.72 -26.34
N THR A 372 8.47 -8.10 -26.34
CA THR A 372 7.39 -7.41 -27.07
C THR A 372 6.42 -6.77 -26.09
N ALA A 373 6.04 -5.51 -26.29
CA ALA A 373 5.05 -4.83 -25.46
C ALA A 373 4.20 -3.83 -26.28
N GLU A 374 2.94 -3.67 -25.89
CA GLU A 374 2.06 -2.65 -26.47
C GLU A 374 2.34 -1.27 -25.84
N GLN A 375 1.98 -0.18 -26.53
CA GLN A 375 1.89 1.14 -25.91
C GLN A 375 0.95 1.12 -24.67
N ASN A 376 1.27 1.89 -23.63
CA ASN A 376 0.60 1.85 -22.30
C ASN A 376 0.73 0.53 -21.52
N SER A 377 1.75 -0.28 -21.81
CA SER A 377 2.02 -1.53 -21.09
C SER A 377 3.44 -1.55 -20.52
N THR A 378 3.84 -2.71 -19.99
CA THR A 378 5.18 -2.93 -19.43
C THR A 378 5.87 -4.11 -20.11
N ALA A 379 7.19 -4.04 -20.24
CA ALA A 379 8.05 -5.15 -20.64
C ALA A 379 9.04 -5.46 -19.52
N VAL A 380 9.41 -6.74 -19.37
CA VAL A 380 10.30 -7.18 -18.28
C VAL A 380 11.46 -7.99 -18.83
N PHE A 381 12.66 -7.70 -18.34
CA PHE A 381 13.89 -8.44 -18.60
C PHE A 381 14.56 -8.83 -17.28
N THR A 382 15.00 -10.08 -17.16
CA THR A 382 15.83 -10.53 -16.04
C THR A 382 17.29 -10.38 -16.42
N VAL A 383 18.02 -9.57 -15.67
CA VAL A 383 19.45 -9.31 -15.86
C VAL A 383 20.24 -10.07 -14.81
N THR A 384 21.13 -10.96 -15.25
CA THR A 384 21.91 -11.83 -14.39
C THR A 384 23.38 -11.45 -14.48
N GLY A 385 23.97 -11.10 -13.33
CA GLY A 385 25.41 -10.99 -13.17
C GLY A 385 25.99 -12.29 -12.65
N SER A 386 27.07 -12.76 -13.25
CA SER A 386 27.83 -13.93 -12.77
C SER A 386 29.31 -13.62 -12.68
N SER A 387 30.02 -14.32 -11.81
CA SER A 387 31.48 -14.19 -11.68
C SER A 387 32.19 -15.51 -11.93
N SER A 388 33.45 -15.42 -12.36
CA SER A 388 34.35 -16.55 -12.44
C SER A 388 35.08 -16.74 -11.11
N ASP A 389 35.20 -18.00 -10.68
CA ASP A 389 35.93 -18.44 -9.49
C ASP A 389 35.66 -17.57 -8.24
N ASP A 390 36.67 -17.04 -7.57
CA ASP A 390 36.50 -16.37 -6.27
C ASP A 390 36.06 -14.89 -6.36
N TYR A 391 35.80 -14.36 -7.56
CA TYR A 391 35.47 -12.94 -7.70
C TYR A 391 34.12 -12.62 -7.04
N SER A 392 34.15 -11.68 -6.11
CA SER A 392 32.93 -11.11 -5.51
C SER A 392 33.02 -9.59 -5.44
N ALA A 393 31.94 -8.94 -5.87
CA ALA A 393 31.80 -7.50 -5.82
C ALA A 393 30.33 -7.08 -5.98
N ILE A 394 30.04 -5.82 -5.66
CA ILE A 394 28.78 -5.17 -6.01
C ILE A 394 28.85 -4.72 -7.48
N MET A 395 27.81 -5.03 -8.24
CA MET A 395 27.60 -4.62 -9.62
C MET A 395 26.40 -3.69 -9.71
N THR A 396 26.61 -2.43 -10.09
CA THR A 396 25.55 -1.46 -10.34
C THR A 396 25.04 -1.58 -11.77
N LEU A 397 23.72 -1.60 -11.96
CA LEU A 397 23.09 -1.79 -13.27
C LEU A 397 22.62 -0.47 -13.86
N SER A 398 22.76 -0.30 -15.18
CA SER A 398 22.17 0.82 -15.92
C SER A 398 21.67 0.38 -17.29
N VAL A 399 20.73 1.13 -17.87
CA VAL A 399 20.20 0.88 -19.22
C VAL A 399 20.27 2.15 -20.05
N GLN A 400 20.72 2.02 -21.29
CA GLN A 400 20.85 3.09 -22.27
C GLN A 400 20.13 2.70 -23.57
N GLY A 401 19.85 3.69 -24.43
CA GLY A 401 19.13 3.46 -25.69
C GLY A 401 17.61 3.36 -25.55
N LEU A 402 17.03 3.81 -24.42
CA LEU A 402 15.58 3.86 -24.23
C LEU A 402 14.95 4.85 -25.23
N PRO A 403 13.93 4.46 -26.02
CA PRO A 403 13.23 5.38 -26.91
C PRO A 403 12.39 6.39 -26.12
N ALA A 404 12.05 7.51 -26.77
CA ALA A 404 11.23 8.56 -26.15
C ALA A 404 9.90 7.99 -25.63
N GLY A 405 9.53 8.28 -24.39
CA GLY A 405 8.32 7.76 -23.75
C GLY A 405 8.46 6.39 -23.08
N VAL A 406 9.65 5.80 -23.06
CA VAL A 406 9.94 4.57 -22.30
C VAL A 406 10.83 4.89 -21.10
N THR A 407 10.43 4.42 -19.92
CA THR A 407 11.24 4.49 -18.70
C THR A 407 11.66 3.08 -18.26
N GLY A 408 12.87 2.92 -17.72
CA GLY A 408 13.41 1.65 -17.24
C GLY A 408 13.83 1.71 -15.79
N THR A 409 13.46 0.71 -15.01
CA THR A 409 13.78 0.60 -13.57
C THR A 409 14.28 -0.79 -13.22
N PHE A 410 15.35 -0.86 -12.42
CA PHE A 410 15.92 -2.11 -11.92
C PHE A 410 15.49 -2.39 -10.49
N ASN A 411 15.13 -3.63 -10.19
CA ASN A 411 14.83 -4.08 -8.84
C ASN A 411 15.50 -5.45 -8.56
N PRO A 412 16.59 -5.50 -7.77
CA PRO A 412 17.34 -4.37 -7.18
C PRO A 412 18.23 -3.61 -8.20
N SER A 413 18.59 -2.34 -7.93
CA SER A 413 19.45 -1.52 -8.82
C SER A 413 20.94 -1.88 -8.80
N SER A 414 21.36 -2.67 -7.82
CA SER A 414 22.71 -3.23 -7.72
C SER A 414 22.65 -4.67 -7.22
N LEU A 415 23.56 -5.50 -7.72
CA LEU A 415 23.67 -6.92 -7.40
C LEU A 415 24.98 -7.19 -6.66
N LEU A 416 24.91 -7.87 -5.51
CA LEU A 416 26.08 -8.54 -4.97
C LEU A 416 26.28 -9.83 -5.77
N ILE A 417 27.38 -9.92 -6.50
CA ILE A 417 27.76 -11.15 -7.20
C ILE A 417 28.58 -11.99 -6.22
N PRO A 418 28.07 -13.15 -5.76
CA PRO A 418 28.81 -14.03 -4.87
C PRO A 418 29.94 -14.76 -5.63
N PRO A 419 31.01 -15.20 -4.95
CA PRO A 419 32.04 -16.05 -5.55
C PRO A 419 31.41 -17.26 -6.25
N ALA A 420 31.90 -17.57 -7.45
CA ALA A 420 31.53 -18.71 -8.29
C ALA A 420 30.01 -18.87 -8.46
N GLY A 421 29.30 -17.73 -8.51
CA GLY A 421 27.86 -17.70 -8.48
C GLY A 421 27.26 -16.59 -9.29
N SER A 422 25.94 -16.49 -9.20
CA SER A 422 25.17 -15.51 -9.95
C SER A 422 24.09 -14.89 -9.09
N ASN A 423 23.75 -13.65 -9.39
CA ASN A 423 22.61 -12.96 -8.82
C ASN A 423 21.86 -12.21 -9.93
N SER A 424 20.58 -11.90 -9.71
CA SER A 424 19.72 -11.36 -10.76
C SER A 424 18.91 -10.15 -10.32
N SER A 425 18.65 -9.24 -11.26
CA SER A 425 17.80 -8.07 -11.12
C SER A 425 16.74 -8.06 -12.20
N THR A 426 15.55 -7.56 -11.87
CA THR A 426 14.48 -7.39 -12.83
C THR A 426 14.49 -5.96 -13.37
N LEU A 427 14.70 -5.80 -14.68
CA LEU A 427 14.49 -4.56 -15.42
C LEU A 427 13.04 -4.48 -15.87
N THR A 428 12.28 -3.54 -15.31
CA THR A 428 10.92 -3.22 -15.74
C THR A 428 10.95 -1.98 -16.62
N LEU A 429 10.46 -2.12 -17.85
CA LEU A 429 10.24 -1.02 -18.78
C LEU A 429 8.77 -0.62 -18.79
N THR A 430 8.47 0.66 -18.68
CA THR A 430 7.10 1.21 -18.82
C THR A 430 7.01 1.99 -20.12
N ILE A 431 6.05 1.62 -20.97
CA ILE A 431 5.88 2.18 -22.32
C ILE A 431 4.70 3.16 -22.32
N SER A 432 4.91 4.41 -22.72
CA SER A 432 3.84 5.41 -22.87
C SER A 432 2.96 5.17 -24.11
N SER A 433 1.82 5.86 -24.18
CA SER A 433 0.95 5.91 -25.37
C SER A 433 1.60 6.55 -26.60
N THR A 434 2.68 7.31 -26.41
CA THR A 434 3.36 8.07 -27.46
C THR A 434 4.70 7.46 -27.88
N ALA A 435 5.09 6.34 -27.25
CA ALA A 435 6.34 5.68 -27.55
C ALA A 435 6.38 5.22 -29.02
N PRO A 436 7.48 5.47 -29.77
CA PRO A 436 7.59 5.07 -31.17
C PRO A 436 7.41 3.56 -31.36
N VAL A 437 6.46 3.17 -32.22
CA VAL A 437 6.24 1.77 -32.60
C VAL A 437 7.42 1.29 -33.46
N GLY A 438 7.91 0.08 -33.20
CA GLY A 438 9.07 -0.49 -33.90
C GLY A 438 10.00 -1.27 -32.99
N SER A 439 11.15 -1.67 -33.54
CA SER A 439 12.19 -2.41 -32.83
C SER A 439 13.26 -1.44 -32.32
N HIS A 440 13.57 -1.53 -31.03
CA HIS A 440 14.54 -0.69 -30.34
C HIS A 440 15.57 -1.55 -29.62
N VAL A 441 16.86 -1.30 -29.86
CA VAL A 441 17.96 -2.00 -29.19
C VAL A 441 18.35 -1.23 -27.93
N LEU A 442 18.32 -1.91 -26.80
CA LEU A 442 18.67 -1.37 -25.49
C LEU A 442 20.02 -1.94 -25.05
N ASN A 443 20.88 -1.07 -24.51
CA ASN A 443 22.19 -1.43 -23.99
C ASN A 443 22.14 -1.46 -22.47
N ILE A 444 22.21 -2.65 -21.89
CA ILE A 444 22.26 -2.83 -20.43
C ILE A 444 23.72 -2.96 -20.03
N SER A 445 24.16 -2.19 -19.03
CA SER A 445 25.49 -2.35 -18.44
C SER A 445 25.46 -2.78 -16.99
N GLY A 446 26.45 -3.58 -16.62
CA GLY A 446 26.83 -3.87 -15.25
C GLY A 446 28.19 -3.28 -14.95
N THR A 447 28.26 -2.42 -13.93
CA THR A 447 29.49 -1.74 -13.51
C THR A 447 29.94 -2.25 -12.15
N SER A 448 31.18 -2.73 -12.05
CA SER A 448 31.79 -3.14 -10.78
C SER A 448 33.15 -2.45 -10.62
N GLY A 449 33.25 -1.56 -9.63
CA GLY A 449 34.41 -0.68 -9.50
C GLY A 449 34.57 0.24 -10.72
N THR A 450 35.68 0.09 -11.46
CA THR A 450 35.96 0.84 -12.69
C THR A 450 35.60 0.08 -13.97
N GLN A 451 35.15 -1.18 -13.88
CA GLN A 451 34.85 -2.00 -15.06
C GLN A 451 33.38 -2.03 -15.42
N ILE A 452 33.11 -2.08 -16.72
CA ILE A 452 31.77 -2.07 -17.30
C ILE A 452 31.66 -3.18 -18.36
N HIS A 453 30.69 -4.08 -18.20
CA HIS A 453 30.30 -5.04 -19.24
C HIS A 453 28.91 -4.71 -19.76
N TRP A 454 28.65 -5.08 -21.02
CA TRP A 454 27.40 -4.76 -21.73
C TRP A 454 26.69 -6.02 -22.21
N VAL A 455 25.36 -5.96 -22.22
CA VAL A 455 24.49 -6.91 -22.89
C VAL A 455 23.39 -6.15 -23.63
N ASN A 456 23.07 -6.60 -24.84
CA ASN A 456 22.09 -5.95 -25.70
C ASN A 456 20.79 -6.75 -25.67
N VAL A 457 19.67 -6.07 -25.50
CA VAL A 457 18.32 -6.65 -25.62
C VAL A 457 17.50 -5.85 -26.60
N THR A 458 16.51 -6.49 -27.24
CA THR A 458 15.62 -5.82 -28.20
C THR A 458 14.22 -5.67 -27.60
N LEU A 459 13.71 -4.45 -27.55
CA LEU A 459 12.32 -4.14 -27.23
C LEU A 459 11.55 -3.86 -28.52
N ILE A 460 10.51 -4.65 -28.79
CA ILE A 460 9.56 -4.40 -29.88
C ILE A 460 8.32 -3.75 -29.27
N ILE A 461 8.08 -2.49 -29.65
CA ILE A 461 6.89 -1.75 -29.26
C ILE A 461 5.87 -1.89 -30.38
N VAL A 462 4.69 -2.42 -30.05
CA VAL A 462 3.55 -2.50 -30.97
C VAL A 462 2.49 -1.46 -30.58
N ALA A 463 1.71 -1.01 -31.57
CA ALA A 463 0.61 -0.08 -31.31
C ALA A 463 -0.43 -0.74 -30.40
N SER A 464 -1.01 0.03 -29.47
CA SER A 464 -2.10 -0.46 -28.60
C SER A 464 -3.29 -0.93 -29.44
N THR A 465 -3.78 -2.13 -29.16
CA THR A 465 -5.02 -2.65 -29.75
C THR A 465 -6.21 -1.79 -29.29
N ASP A 466 -7.22 -1.53 -30.13
CA ASP A 466 -8.42 -0.78 -29.73
C ASP A 466 -9.63 -1.10 -30.60
N PHE A 467 -10.80 -0.53 -30.33
CA PHE A 467 -11.98 -0.65 -31.18
C PHE A 467 -12.77 0.65 -31.26
N THR A 468 -13.62 0.76 -32.29
CA THR A 468 -14.63 1.82 -32.40
C THR A 468 -16.02 1.22 -32.58
N LEU A 469 -17.05 1.98 -32.19
CA LEU A 469 -18.46 1.60 -32.32
C LEU A 469 -19.16 2.52 -33.30
N THR A 470 -19.94 1.94 -34.20
CA THR A 470 -20.84 2.69 -35.09
C THR A 470 -22.20 2.02 -35.14
N LEU A 471 -23.27 2.81 -35.29
CA LEU A 471 -24.64 2.31 -35.39
C LEU A 471 -25.22 2.64 -36.77
N ASN A 472 -25.85 1.65 -37.42
CA ASN A 472 -26.50 1.83 -38.71
C ASN A 472 -27.91 1.21 -38.70
N PRO A 473 -28.99 2.00 -38.89
CA PRO A 473 -29.03 3.46 -39.03
C PRO A 473 -28.76 4.22 -37.71
N SER A 474 -28.32 5.48 -37.80
CA SER A 474 -28.07 6.36 -36.63
C SER A 474 -29.34 7.03 -36.07
N SER A 475 -30.48 6.83 -36.72
CA SER A 475 -31.80 7.19 -36.23
C SER A 475 -32.79 6.05 -36.46
N ILE A 476 -33.60 5.74 -35.46
CA ILE A 476 -34.53 4.60 -35.47
C ILE A 476 -35.93 5.14 -35.21
N THR A 477 -36.88 4.79 -36.09
CA THR A 477 -38.30 5.10 -35.90
C THR A 477 -39.09 3.81 -35.67
N VAL A 478 -39.77 3.72 -34.53
CA VAL A 478 -40.59 2.56 -34.15
C VAL A 478 -42.05 3.01 -34.00
N ARG A 479 -42.99 2.22 -34.53
CA ARG A 479 -44.42 2.46 -34.28
C ARG A 479 -44.86 1.85 -32.95
N ASN A 480 -45.86 2.44 -32.30
CA ASN A 480 -46.50 1.86 -31.12
C ASN A 480 -46.90 0.40 -31.35
N GLY A 481 -46.49 -0.51 -30.45
CA GLY A 481 -46.75 -1.94 -30.55
C GLY A 481 -45.95 -2.67 -31.64
N SER A 482 -44.95 -2.00 -32.24
CA SER A 482 -44.05 -2.58 -33.25
C SER A 482 -42.61 -2.62 -32.75
N SER A 483 -41.75 -3.29 -33.53
CA SER A 483 -40.30 -3.33 -33.31
C SER A 483 -39.54 -2.85 -34.54
N ALA A 484 -38.34 -2.31 -34.33
CA ALA A 484 -37.37 -1.99 -35.38
C ALA A 484 -35.97 -2.46 -34.96
N THR A 485 -35.13 -2.73 -35.93
CA THR A 485 -33.76 -3.20 -35.71
C THR A 485 -32.73 -2.21 -36.25
N ALA A 486 -31.55 -2.21 -35.63
CA ALA A 486 -30.36 -1.51 -36.09
C ALA A 486 -29.12 -2.38 -35.89
N THR A 487 -28.10 -2.17 -36.71
CA THR A 487 -26.84 -2.92 -36.62
C THR A 487 -25.80 -2.10 -35.88
N ILE A 488 -25.23 -2.69 -34.82
CA ILE A 488 -24.06 -2.18 -34.11
C ILE A 488 -22.83 -2.81 -34.75
N ASN A 489 -21.94 -2.00 -35.30
CA ASN A 489 -20.65 -2.45 -35.82
C ASN A 489 -19.56 -2.13 -34.79
N VAL A 490 -18.77 -3.15 -34.45
CA VAL A 490 -17.55 -3.07 -33.65
C VAL A 490 -16.38 -3.20 -34.61
N ASN A 491 -15.68 -2.09 -34.89
CA ASN A 491 -14.55 -2.07 -35.80
C ASN A 491 -13.25 -2.26 -35.01
N SER A 492 -12.48 -3.28 -35.38
CA SER A 492 -11.15 -3.56 -34.81
C SER A 492 -10.11 -2.53 -35.26
N ILE A 493 -9.27 -2.07 -34.32
CA ILE A 493 -8.11 -1.21 -34.57
C ILE A 493 -6.85 -1.96 -34.11
N ASN A 494 -5.81 -1.94 -34.94
CA ASN A 494 -4.52 -2.58 -34.67
C ASN A 494 -4.64 -4.06 -34.29
N SER A 495 -5.45 -4.83 -35.03
CA SER A 495 -5.68 -6.26 -34.80
C SER A 495 -6.40 -6.62 -33.50
N PHE A 496 -7.12 -5.69 -32.87
CA PHE A 496 -7.96 -5.97 -31.71
C PHE A 496 -8.96 -7.11 -31.99
N SER A 497 -8.94 -8.15 -31.16
CA SER A 497 -9.76 -9.36 -31.34
C SER A 497 -10.33 -9.90 -30.02
N SER A 498 -10.65 -8.99 -29.08
CA SER A 498 -11.21 -9.36 -27.78
C SER A 498 -12.72 -9.11 -27.73
N PRO A 499 -13.48 -9.83 -26.88
CA PRO A 499 -14.94 -9.65 -26.76
C PRO A 499 -15.30 -8.26 -26.21
N VAL A 500 -16.19 -7.55 -26.91
CA VAL A 500 -16.76 -6.26 -26.50
C VAL A 500 -18.19 -6.48 -26.01
N ALA A 501 -18.43 -6.27 -24.72
CA ALA A 501 -19.76 -6.33 -24.12
C ALA A 501 -20.55 -5.06 -24.48
N LEU A 502 -21.77 -5.22 -24.99
CA LEU A 502 -22.60 -4.13 -25.49
C LEU A 502 -23.82 -3.93 -24.58
N THR A 503 -24.10 -2.68 -24.25
CA THR A 503 -25.27 -2.28 -23.47
C THR A 503 -25.97 -1.09 -24.13
N VAL A 504 -27.29 -0.98 -23.95
CA VAL A 504 -28.09 0.11 -24.48
C VAL A 504 -28.86 0.80 -23.36
N ALA A 505 -28.84 2.14 -23.35
CA ALA A 505 -29.65 2.98 -22.50
C ALA A 505 -30.64 3.77 -23.37
N LEU A 506 -31.94 3.64 -23.07
CA LEU A 506 -33.04 4.28 -23.78
C LEU A 506 -33.57 5.52 -23.02
N PRO A 507 -34.25 6.46 -23.71
CA PRO A 507 -34.85 7.62 -23.04
C PRO A 507 -35.87 7.20 -21.97
N SER A 508 -35.77 7.80 -20.79
CA SER A 508 -36.71 7.58 -19.68
C SER A 508 -38.13 7.98 -20.09
N GLY A 509 -39.12 7.11 -19.84
CA GLY A 509 -40.52 7.38 -20.15
C GLY A 509 -40.94 7.15 -21.61
N SER A 510 -40.04 6.62 -22.47
CA SER A 510 -40.35 6.31 -23.88
C SER A 510 -41.31 5.14 -24.08
N GLY A 511 -41.48 4.26 -23.08
CA GLY A 511 -42.25 3.02 -23.24
C GLY A 511 -41.64 2.01 -24.22
N ALA A 512 -40.37 2.20 -24.59
CA ALA A 512 -39.61 1.31 -25.46
C ALA A 512 -38.64 0.43 -24.65
N THR A 513 -38.43 -0.79 -25.09
CA THR A 513 -37.41 -1.71 -24.58
C THR A 513 -36.39 -2.02 -25.66
N GLY A 514 -35.14 -2.26 -25.27
CA GLY A 514 -34.02 -2.52 -26.19
C GLY A 514 -33.32 -3.81 -25.80
N SER A 515 -32.99 -4.63 -26.79
CA SER A 515 -32.22 -5.87 -26.63
C SER A 515 -31.13 -5.95 -27.68
N ILE A 516 -29.94 -6.44 -27.31
CA ILE A 516 -28.80 -6.60 -28.21
C ILE A 516 -28.47 -8.08 -28.35
N SER A 517 -28.36 -8.58 -29.57
CA SER A 517 -27.96 -9.96 -29.86
C SER A 517 -26.93 -10.03 -31.00
N PRO A 518 -25.74 -10.62 -30.78
CA PRO A 518 -25.23 -11.09 -29.48
C PRO A 518 -24.88 -9.93 -28.54
N ALA A 519 -25.02 -10.13 -27.22
CA ALA A 519 -24.69 -9.11 -26.20
C ALA A 519 -23.18 -8.86 -26.04
N SER A 520 -22.34 -9.71 -26.63
CA SER A 520 -20.89 -9.54 -26.71
C SER A 520 -20.42 -9.89 -28.12
N VAL A 521 -19.58 -9.03 -28.71
CA VAL A 521 -19.08 -9.16 -30.08
C VAL A 521 -17.56 -9.23 -30.04
N THR A 522 -16.98 -10.26 -30.66
CA THR A 522 -15.53 -10.35 -30.88
C THR A 522 -15.26 -10.05 -32.34
N PRO A 523 -14.74 -8.86 -32.70
CA PRO A 523 -14.42 -8.55 -34.08
C PRO A 523 -13.22 -9.38 -34.54
N PRO A 524 -13.17 -9.81 -35.82
CA PRO A 524 -11.95 -10.37 -36.39
C PRO A 524 -10.84 -9.30 -36.42
N PRO A 525 -9.54 -9.68 -36.32
CA PRO A 525 -8.43 -8.74 -36.39
C PRO A 525 -8.52 -7.83 -37.63
N ASN A 526 -8.53 -6.51 -37.43
CA ASN A 526 -8.68 -5.51 -38.49
C ASN A 526 -9.98 -5.64 -39.32
N GLY A 527 -11.00 -6.31 -38.77
CA GLY A 527 -12.31 -6.43 -39.40
C GLY A 527 -13.43 -5.91 -38.50
N ILE A 528 -14.65 -6.28 -38.85
CA ILE A 528 -15.87 -5.75 -38.24
C ILE A 528 -16.66 -6.90 -37.65
N GLY A 529 -16.97 -6.80 -36.36
CA GLY A 529 -17.97 -7.64 -35.70
C GLY A 529 -19.31 -6.90 -35.65
N THR A 530 -20.42 -7.62 -35.78
CA THR A 530 -21.76 -7.02 -35.82
C THR A 530 -22.68 -7.60 -34.75
N ALA A 531 -23.49 -6.75 -34.12
CA ALA A 531 -24.63 -7.14 -33.31
C ALA A 531 -25.92 -6.46 -33.77
N THR A 532 -27.05 -7.13 -33.58
CA THR A 532 -28.37 -6.56 -33.88
C THR A 532 -28.95 -5.97 -32.59
N LEU A 533 -29.26 -4.68 -32.64
CA LEU A 533 -30.09 -4.00 -31.65
C LEU A 533 -31.54 -4.06 -32.09
N THR A 534 -32.40 -4.66 -31.27
CA THR A 534 -33.85 -4.70 -31.47
C THR A 534 -34.52 -3.79 -30.45
N ILE A 535 -35.28 -2.80 -30.94
CA ILE A 535 -36.07 -1.88 -30.12
C ILE A 535 -37.55 -2.19 -30.32
N THR A 536 -38.27 -2.40 -29.23
CA THR A 536 -39.71 -2.69 -29.23
C THR A 536 -40.45 -1.61 -28.46
N ALA A 537 -41.42 -0.94 -29.08
CA ALA A 537 -42.27 0.04 -28.40
C ALA A 537 -43.57 -0.63 -27.92
N ALA A 538 -43.97 -0.37 -26.67
CA ALA A 538 -45.27 -0.80 -26.18
C ALA A 538 -46.42 -0.19 -27.02
N ALA A 539 -47.58 -0.85 -27.06
CA ALA A 539 -48.76 -0.31 -27.75
C ALA A 539 -49.21 1.04 -27.15
N SER A 540 -49.01 1.23 -25.84
CA SER A 540 -49.28 2.46 -25.09
C SER A 540 -48.10 3.44 -25.02
N ALA A 541 -47.00 3.18 -25.73
CA ALA A 541 -45.81 4.03 -25.67
C ALA A 541 -46.14 5.49 -26.08
N PRO A 542 -45.72 6.51 -25.31
CA PRO A 542 -45.90 7.91 -25.71
C PRO A 542 -45.18 8.19 -27.03
N SER A 543 -45.84 8.89 -27.96
CA SER A 543 -45.19 9.36 -29.18
C SER A 543 -44.19 10.47 -28.86
N GLY A 544 -42.97 10.40 -29.40
CA GLY A 544 -41.92 11.38 -29.14
C GLY A 544 -40.55 10.93 -29.61
N SER A 545 -39.56 11.83 -29.54
CA SER A 545 -38.17 11.56 -29.91
C SER A 545 -37.23 11.75 -28.72
N GLY A 546 -36.21 10.89 -28.57
CA GLY A 546 -35.19 11.01 -27.53
C GLY A 546 -33.85 10.40 -27.94
N THR A 547 -32.81 10.65 -27.13
CA THR A 547 -31.45 10.13 -27.36
C THR A 547 -31.27 8.77 -26.68
N MET A 548 -30.74 7.81 -27.43
CA MET A 548 -30.31 6.51 -26.93
C MET A 548 -28.79 6.40 -26.98
N THR A 549 -28.21 5.69 -26.02
CA THR A 549 -26.75 5.54 -25.88
C THR A 549 -26.38 4.07 -25.88
N ILE A 550 -25.47 3.67 -26.76
CA ILE A 550 -24.87 2.33 -26.77
C ILE A 550 -23.47 2.43 -26.21
N THR A 551 -23.15 1.58 -25.24
CA THR A 551 -21.82 1.51 -24.62
C THR A 551 -21.23 0.12 -24.89
N GLY A 552 -20.02 0.10 -25.45
CA GLY A 552 -19.22 -1.10 -25.62
C GLY A 552 -18.01 -1.08 -24.70
N THR A 553 -17.82 -2.16 -23.93
CA THR A 553 -16.74 -2.29 -22.95
C THR A 553 -15.92 -3.55 -23.17
N CYS A 554 -14.60 -3.43 -23.03
CA CYS A 554 -13.65 -4.54 -23.02
C CYS A 554 -12.52 -4.23 -22.03
N GLY A 555 -12.53 -4.87 -20.86
CA GLY A 555 -11.60 -4.56 -19.77
C GLY A 555 -11.70 -3.09 -19.34
N THR A 556 -10.61 -2.33 -19.47
CA THR A 556 -10.56 -0.89 -19.17
C THR A 556 -10.94 0.01 -20.36
N LYS A 557 -11.13 -0.56 -21.56
CA LYS A 557 -11.47 0.17 -22.79
C LYS A 557 -12.99 0.33 -22.89
N SER A 558 -13.47 1.57 -23.03
CA SER A 558 -14.91 1.90 -23.15
C SER A 558 -15.15 2.87 -24.30
N ARG A 559 -16.14 2.57 -25.15
CA ARG A 559 -16.54 3.40 -26.30
C ARG A 559 -18.04 3.60 -26.28
N VAL A 560 -18.48 4.78 -26.68
CA VAL A 560 -19.89 5.18 -26.65
C VAL A 560 -20.32 5.67 -28.04
N VAL A 561 -21.50 5.25 -28.47
CA VAL A 561 -22.17 5.78 -29.67
C VAL A 561 -23.59 6.21 -29.30
N VAL A 562 -23.99 7.39 -29.77
CA VAL A 562 -25.28 8.01 -29.47
C VAL A 562 -26.15 8.01 -30.72
N ALA A 563 -27.44 7.74 -30.57
CA ALA A 563 -28.40 7.68 -31.67
C ALA A 563 -29.75 8.31 -31.27
N THR A 564 -30.61 8.58 -32.25
CA THR A 564 -31.96 9.12 -32.01
C THR A 564 -33.02 8.03 -32.15
N LEU A 565 -33.90 7.91 -31.15
CA LEU A 565 -35.07 7.03 -31.18
C LEU A 565 -36.35 7.87 -31.28
N THR A 566 -37.21 7.57 -32.26
CA THR A 566 -38.52 8.19 -32.45
C THR A 566 -39.64 7.15 -32.36
N VAL A 567 -40.61 7.38 -31.48
CA VAL A 567 -41.83 6.56 -31.34
C VAL A 567 -42.99 7.24 -32.08
N SER A 568 -43.58 6.55 -33.05
CA SER A 568 -44.67 7.06 -33.91
C SER A 568 -46.01 6.33 -33.65
N PRO A 569 -47.17 7.02 -33.67
CA PRO A 569 -48.47 6.40 -33.43
C PRO A 569 -48.91 5.44 -34.56
N THR A 570 -49.72 4.43 -34.22
CA THR A 570 -50.29 3.46 -35.17
C THR A 570 -51.50 4.05 -35.91
N ALA A 571 -51.47 4.03 -37.25
CA ALA A 571 -52.54 4.55 -38.11
C ALA A 571 -53.83 3.72 -37.95
N GLY A 572 -54.92 4.32 -37.47
CA GLY A 572 -56.23 3.66 -37.46
C GLY A 572 -57.35 4.27 -36.61
N ARG A 573 -57.08 5.14 -35.62
CA ARG A 573 -58.14 5.79 -34.82
C ARG A 573 -57.76 7.22 -34.46
N THR A 574 -57.96 8.14 -35.39
CA THR A 574 -57.60 9.57 -35.26
C THR A 574 -58.85 10.41 -34.99
N CYS A 575 -58.71 11.48 -34.20
CA CYS A 575 -59.76 12.49 -34.06
C CYS A 575 -59.78 13.36 -35.35
N ILE A 576 -60.21 12.80 -36.49
CA ILE A 576 -59.97 13.37 -37.82
C ILE A 576 -60.56 14.76 -38.02
N ILE A 577 -61.78 15.02 -37.51
CA ILE A 577 -62.38 16.36 -37.61
C ILE A 577 -61.60 17.35 -36.74
N ALA A 578 -61.21 16.97 -35.51
CA ALA A 578 -60.42 17.84 -34.63
C ALA A 578 -59.03 18.10 -35.22
N THR A 579 -58.39 17.08 -35.79
CA THR A 579 -57.08 17.18 -36.46
C THR A 579 -57.15 18.09 -37.69
N ALA A 580 -58.20 17.95 -38.51
CA ALA A 580 -58.44 18.85 -39.64
C ALA A 580 -58.73 20.30 -39.20
N THR A 581 -59.33 20.48 -38.01
CA THR A 581 -59.68 21.79 -37.46
C THR A 581 -58.49 22.51 -36.83
N TYR A 582 -57.69 21.81 -36.02
CA TYR A 582 -56.55 22.37 -35.27
C TYR A 582 -55.20 22.21 -35.99
N GLY A 583 -55.18 21.49 -37.13
CA GLY A 583 -54.05 21.41 -38.04
C GLY A 583 -52.98 20.38 -37.67
N SER A 584 -52.99 19.83 -36.46
CA SER A 584 -52.02 18.84 -36.00
C SER A 584 -52.64 17.86 -35.00
N GLU A 585 -52.19 16.60 -35.02
CA GLU A 585 -52.52 15.62 -33.98
C GLU A 585 -51.85 15.92 -32.63
N LEU A 586 -50.81 16.77 -32.64
CA LEU A 586 -50.09 17.24 -31.47
C LEU A 586 -50.62 18.57 -30.94
N ALA A 587 -51.65 19.14 -31.58
CA ALA A 587 -52.31 20.33 -31.05
C ALA A 587 -52.87 20.01 -29.64
N PRO A 588 -52.76 20.92 -28.65
CA PRO A 588 -53.17 20.66 -27.26
C PRO A 588 -54.60 20.10 -27.13
N GLU A 589 -55.53 20.62 -27.94
CA GLU A 589 -56.92 20.20 -27.96
C GLU A 589 -57.09 18.75 -28.46
N VAL A 590 -56.36 18.38 -29.52
CA VAL A 590 -56.41 17.03 -30.11
C VAL A 590 -55.69 16.04 -29.20
N TYR A 591 -54.58 16.46 -28.59
CA TYR A 591 -53.84 15.67 -27.62
C TYR A 591 -54.70 15.34 -26.39
N PHE A 592 -55.41 16.31 -25.83
CA PHE A 592 -56.37 16.08 -24.74
C PHE A 592 -57.44 15.05 -25.12
N LEU A 593 -58.08 15.21 -26.29
CA LEU A 593 -59.12 14.27 -26.75
C LEU A 593 -58.59 12.84 -26.89
N ARG A 594 -57.35 12.69 -27.36
CA ARG A 594 -56.69 11.39 -27.46
C ARG A 594 -56.43 10.77 -26.10
N LEU A 595 -55.86 11.52 -25.16
CA LEU A 595 -55.61 11.01 -23.81
C LEU A 595 -56.91 10.63 -23.10
N PHE A 596 -57.94 11.48 -23.18
CA PHE A 596 -59.24 11.19 -22.57
C PHE A 596 -59.85 9.91 -23.15
N ARG A 597 -59.85 9.79 -24.48
CA ARG A 597 -60.35 8.59 -25.16
C ARG A 597 -59.55 7.34 -24.82
N ASP A 598 -58.21 7.40 -24.92
CA ASP A 598 -57.35 6.23 -24.88
C ASP A 598 -57.06 5.76 -23.44
N GLN A 599 -56.88 6.69 -22.51
CA GLN A 599 -56.50 6.38 -21.12
C GLN A 599 -57.70 6.31 -20.17
N SER A 600 -58.80 7.01 -20.44
CA SER A 600 -59.96 7.05 -19.54
C SER A 600 -61.18 6.30 -20.09
N VAL A 601 -61.53 6.48 -21.37
CA VAL A 601 -62.74 5.84 -21.93
C VAL A 601 -62.45 4.41 -22.42
N GLN A 602 -61.52 4.21 -23.34
CA GLN A 602 -61.23 2.89 -23.95
C GLN A 602 -60.54 1.91 -23.02
N SER A 603 -60.00 2.38 -21.89
CA SER A 603 -59.41 1.53 -20.86
C SER A 603 -60.45 0.77 -20.04
N THR A 604 -61.73 1.14 -20.13
CA THR A 604 -62.87 0.54 -19.41
C THR A 604 -63.72 -0.33 -20.33
N PHE A 605 -64.36 -1.38 -19.80
CA PHE A 605 -65.27 -2.24 -20.54
C PHE A 605 -66.46 -1.44 -21.09
N ALA A 606 -67.17 -0.69 -20.24
CA ALA A 606 -68.32 0.11 -20.65
C ALA A 606 -67.93 1.18 -21.70
N GLY A 607 -66.82 1.88 -21.49
CA GLY A 607 -66.32 2.89 -22.41
C GLY A 607 -65.84 2.33 -23.74
N ASN A 608 -65.14 1.18 -23.75
CA ASN A 608 -64.71 0.53 -24.97
C ASN A 608 -65.89 0.05 -25.83
N GLN A 609 -66.93 -0.53 -25.22
CA GLN A 609 -68.13 -0.95 -25.96
C GLN A 609 -68.91 0.25 -26.49
N PHE A 610 -69.06 1.33 -25.72
CA PHE A 610 -69.62 2.59 -26.21
C PHE A 610 -68.83 3.13 -27.41
N MET A 611 -67.50 3.15 -27.30
CA MET A 611 -66.62 3.62 -28.38
C MET A 611 -66.74 2.79 -29.65
N ASN A 612 -67.09 1.50 -29.59
CA ASN A 612 -67.37 0.71 -30.78
C ASN A 612 -68.60 1.22 -31.54
N VAL A 613 -69.70 1.51 -30.84
CA VAL A 613 -70.93 2.08 -31.43
C VAL A 613 -70.68 3.50 -31.92
N PHE A 614 -70.06 4.33 -31.08
CA PHE A 614 -69.74 5.71 -31.42
C PHE A 614 -68.81 5.80 -32.63
N ASN A 615 -67.77 4.96 -32.72
CA ASN A 615 -66.85 4.96 -33.85
C ASN A 615 -67.55 4.52 -35.14
N ALA A 616 -68.40 3.50 -35.09
CA ALA A 616 -69.17 3.06 -36.27
C ALA A 616 -70.04 4.20 -36.81
N TRP A 617 -70.69 4.96 -35.92
CA TRP A 617 -71.45 6.15 -36.30
C TRP A 617 -70.55 7.30 -36.77
N TYR A 618 -69.54 7.68 -35.99
CA TYR A 618 -68.67 8.83 -36.25
C TYR A 618 -67.91 8.68 -37.56
N TYR A 619 -67.28 7.53 -37.82
CA TYR A 619 -66.51 7.31 -39.04
C TYR A 619 -67.37 7.08 -40.28
N SER A 620 -68.69 6.89 -40.14
CA SER A 620 -69.60 6.80 -41.30
C SER A 620 -69.71 8.12 -42.08
N PHE A 621 -69.43 9.26 -41.44
CA PHE A 621 -69.52 10.59 -42.09
C PHE A 621 -68.31 11.50 -41.83
N SER A 622 -67.55 11.27 -40.75
CA SER A 622 -66.47 12.18 -40.36
C SER A 622 -65.30 12.33 -41.35
N PRO A 623 -64.90 11.33 -42.17
CA PRO A 623 -63.84 11.52 -43.16
C PRO A 623 -64.19 12.58 -44.20
N THR A 624 -65.40 12.51 -44.74
CA THR A 624 -65.92 13.49 -45.70
C THR A 624 -65.93 14.88 -45.07
N VAL A 625 -66.43 15.02 -43.84
CA VAL A 625 -66.44 16.32 -43.13
C VAL A 625 -65.03 16.84 -42.89
N ALA A 626 -64.10 16.00 -42.45
CA ALA A 626 -62.72 16.38 -42.15
C ALA A 626 -61.97 16.87 -43.40
N GLU A 627 -62.21 16.26 -44.57
CA GLU A 627 -61.62 16.70 -45.83
C GLU A 627 -62.11 18.11 -46.24
N HIS A 628 -63.41 18.38 -46.12
CA HIS A 628 -63.97 19.70 -46.41
C HIS A 628 -63.45 20.77 -45.43
N VAL A 629 -63.31 20.43 -44.14
CA VAL A 629 -62.77 21.33 -43.11
C VAL A 629 -61.29 21.64 -43.34
N LYS A 630 -60.51 20.65 -43.77
CA LYS A 630 -59.09 20.83 -44.07
C LYS A 630 -58.89 21.82 -45.23
N ASN A 631 -59.75 21.77 -46.24
CA ASN A 631 -59.59 22.54 -47.48
C ASN A 631 -60.23 23.95 -47.45
N ASN A 632 -61.05 24.29 -46.44
CA ASN A 632 -61.74 25.58 -46.37
C ASN A 632 -61.51 26.30 -45.02
N LEU A 633 -60.86 27.47 -45.07
CA LEU A 633 -60.52 28.28 -43.89
C LEU A 633 -61.74 28.79 -43.10
N ALA A 634 -62.79 29.22 -43.80
CA ALA A 634 -64.01 29.72 -43.16
C ALA A 634 -64.76 28.59 -42.44
N LEU A 635 -64.89 27.43 -43.10
CA LEU A 635 -65.49 26.24 -42.51
C LEU A 635 -64.67 25.74 -41.30
N ARG A 636 -63.34 25.80 -41.38
CA ARG A 636 -62.44 25.47 -40.27
C ARG A 636 -62.70 26.33 -39.04
N ASN A 637 -62.86 27.65 -39.20
CA ASN A 637 -63.15 28.55 -38.08
C ASN A 637 -64.56 28.31 -37.49
N ILE A 638 -65.55 27.99 -38.32
CA ILE A 638 -66.89 27.61 -37.85
C ILE A 638 -66.83 26.31 -37.03
N VAL A 639 -66.13 25.29 -37.54
CA VAL A 639 -65.96 24.02 -36.81
C VAL A 639 -65.14 24.21 -35.53
N LYS A 640 -64.13 25.09 -35.54
CA LYS A 640 -63.37 25.43 -34.33
C LYS A 640 -64.27 26.06 -33.25
N ALA A 641 -65.11 27.01 -33.63
CA ALA A 641 -66.10 27.62 -32.73
C ALA A 641 -67.12 26.59 -32.21
N ALA A 642 -67.57 25.67 -33.08
CA ALA A 642 -68.49 24.61 -32.71
C ALA A 642 -67.84 23.54 -31.81
N LEU A 643 -66.54 23.25 -31.96
CA LEU A 643 -65.84 22.26 -31.11
C LEU A 643 -65.46 22.82 -29.74
N TYR A 644 -65.32 24.14 -29.59
CA TYR A 644 -64.88 24.75 -28.33
C TYR A 644 -65.78 24.40 -27.12
N PRO A 645 -67.12 24.59 -27.17
CA PRO A 645 -67.98 24.18 -26.06
C PRO A 645 -68.03 22.65 -25.86
N LEU A 646 -67.81 21.87 -26.93
CA LEU A 646 -67.77 20.41 -26.85
C LEU A 646 -66.54 19.96 -26.06
N ILE A 647 -65.37 20.49 -26.39
CA ILE A 647 -64.11 20.19 -25.70
C ILE A 647 -64.21 20.61 -24.23
N GLY A 648 -64.81 21.78 -23.93
CA GLY A 648 -65.08 22.22 -22.55
C GLY A 648 -65.99 21.24 -21.79
N SER A 649 -67.03 20.71 -22.43
CA SER A 649 -67.91 19.70 -21.83
C SER A 649 -67.15 18.39 -21.53
N LEU A 650 -66.21 18.01 -22.37
CA LEU A 650 -65.37 16.82 -22.19
C LEU A 650 -64.30 17.03 -21.11
N TYR A 651 -63.78 18.24 -20.90
CA TYR A 651 -62.94 18.55 -19.74
C TYR A 651 -63.69 18.34 -18.42
N LEU A 652 -64.95 18.78 -18.33
CA LEU A 652 -65.80 18.56 -17.16
C LEU A 652 -66.13 17.08 -16.97
N ALA A 653 -66.35 16.33 -18.06
CA ALA A 653 -66.52 14.89 -18.01
C ALA A 653 -65.25 14.17 -17.52
N GLN A 654 -64.06 14.60 -17.96
CA GLN A 654 -62.79 14.05 -17.48
C GLN A 654 -62.55 14.36 -16.00
N TRP A 655 -62.94 15.55 -15.55
CA TRP A 655 -62.90 15.89 -14.13
C TRP A 655 -63.82 14.96 -13.32
N ALA A 656 -65.05 14.72 -13.79
CA ALA A 656 -65.97 13.76 -13.16
C ALA A 656 -65.40 12.32 -13.15
N TYR A 657 -64.76 11.89 -14.23
CA TYR A 657 -64.04 10.61 -14.29
C TYR A 657 -62.95 10.53 -13.21
N SER A 658 -62.13 11.58 -13.09
CA SER A 658 -61.01 11.61 -12.14
C SER A 658 -61.47 11.47 -10.68
N MET A 659 -62.62 12.06 -10.32
CA MET A 659 -63.21 11.96 -8.97
C MET A 659 -63.66 10.55 -8.60
N LEU A 660 -63.98 9.72 -9.59
CA LEU A 660 -64.43 8.34 -9.42
C LEU A 660 -63.39 7.32 -9.91
N SER A 661 -62.15 7.74 -10.16
CA SER A 661 -61.10 6.90 -10.77
C SER A 661 -60.75 5.63 -9.97
N PHE A 662 -61.14 5.56 -8.69
CA PHE A 662 -61.06 4.33 -7.87
C PHE A 662 -61.99 3.21 -8.35
N ALA A 663 -63.02 3.53 -9.14
CA ALA A 663 -63.94 2.59 -9.78
C ALA A 663 -64.10 2.97 -11.27
N PRO A 664 -63.15 2.57 -12.15
CA PRO A 664 -63.06 3.02 -13.54
C PRO A 664 -64.35 2.84 -14.37
N GLU A 665 -65.04 1.70 -14.21
CA GLU A 665 -66.29 1.42 -14.93
C GLU A 665 -67.44 2.34 -14.48
N LEU A 666 -67.52 2.66 -13.19
CA LEU A 666 -68.48 3.65 -12.68
C LEU A 666 -68.09 5.06 -13.13
N ALA A 667 -66.79 5.37 -13.14
CA ALA A 667 -66.24 6.65 -13.53
C ALA A 667 -66.56 7.00 -14.99
N VAL A 668 -66.45 6.03 -15.91
CA VAL A 668 -66.77 6.26 -17.33
C VAL A 668 -68.26 6.48 -17.56
N VAL A 669 -69.14 5.79 -16.83
CA VAL A 669 -70.60 5.99 -16.92
C VAL A 669 -70.98 7.37 -16.37
N ALA A 670 -70.38 7.79 -15.25
CA ALA A 670 -70.56 9.13 -14.70
C ALA A 670 -70.04 10.24 -15.63
N ALA A 671 -68.86 10.04 -16.23
CA ALA A 671 -68.32 10.94 -17.25
C ALA A 671 -69.25 11.02 -18.47
N GLY A 672 -69.80 9.88 -18.92
CA GLY A 672 -70.79 9.81 -19.99
C GLY A 672 -72.07 10.57 -19.67
N LEU A 673 -72.57 10.49 -18.43
CA LEU A 673 -73.72 11.27 -17.95
C LEU A 673 -73.44 12.78 -18.00
N VAL A 674 -72.28 13.22 -17.51
CA VAL A 674 -71.87 14.64 -17.52
C VAL A 674 -71.71 15.15 -18.95
N ALA A 675 -70.97 14.43 -19.81
CA ALA A 675 -70.78 14.82 -21.20
C ALA A 675 -72.12 14.91 -21.96
N SER A 676 -72.97 13.88 -21.83
CA SER A 676 -74.24 13.80 -22.56
C SER A 676 -75.25 14.86 -22.10
N SER A 677 -75.31 15.14 -20.79
CA SER A 677 -76.17 16.19 -20.26
C SER A 677 -75.73 17.57 -20.77
N LEU A 678 -74.44 17.89 -20.70
CA LEU A 678 -73.90 19.15 -21.21
C LEU A 678 -74.09 19.30 -22.72
N ILE A 679 -73.93 18.22 -23.51
CA ILE A 679 -74.21 18.24 -24.94
C ILE A 679 -75.69 18.57 -25.20
N GLY A 680 -76.61 17.96 -24.44
CA GLY A 680 -78.04 18.27 -24.52
C GLY A 680 -78.36 19.73 -24.21
N VAL A 681 -77.75 20.28 -23.16
CA VAL A 681 -77.94 21.68 -22.76
C VAL A 681 -77.34 22.67 -23.77
N VAL A 682 -76.12 22.42 -24.24
CA VAL A 682 -75.37 23.40 -25.03
C VAL A 682 -75.76 23.39 -26.51
N TYR A 683 -76.03 22.21 -27.09
CA TYR A 683 -76.30 22.08 -28.53
C TYR A 683 -77.77 21.88 -28.86
N PHE A 684 -78.46 21.00 -28.13
CA PHE A 684 -79.83 20.63 -28.48
C PHE A 684 -80.87 21.59 -27.88
N ALA A 685 -80.69 22.07 -26.65
CA ALA A 685 -81.68 22.94 -25.99
C ALA A 685 -81.95 24.26 -26.73
N PRO A 686 -80.95 25.01 -27.25
CA PRO A 686 -81.20 26.23 -28.01
C PRO A 686 -81.99 25.98 -29.30
N VAL A 687 -81.68 24.89 -30.00
CA VAL A 687 -82.36 24.50 -31.24
C VAL A 687 -83.81 24.11 -30.97
N VAL A 688 -84.05 23.32 -29.92
CA VAL A 688 -85.39 22.90 -29.52
C VAL A 688 -86.22 24.07 -28.98
N LEU A 689 -85.61 25.00 -28.25
CA LEU A 689 -86.27 26.24 -27.81
C LEU A 689 -86.72 27.10 -29.00
N LEU A 690 -85.85 27.27 -29.99
CA LEU A 690 -86.17 28.01 -31.22
C LEU A 690 -87.28 27.31 -32.02
N ALA A 691 -87.22 25.98 -32.15
CA ALA A 691 -88.27 25.20 -32.80
C ALA A 691 -89.61 25.27 -32.04
N ALA A 692 -89.58 25.24 -30.70
CA ALA A 692 -90.77 25.39 -29.86
C ALA A 692 -91.39 26.78 -30.01
N GLU A 693 -90.58 27.83 -30.08
CA GLU A 693 -91.05 29.20 -30.30
C GLU A 693 -91.66 29.39 -31.70
N ILE A 694 -91.07 28.78 -32.73
CA ILE A 694 -91.65 28.76 -34.09
C ILE A 694 -92.97 27.97 -34.13
N ALA A 695 -93.01 26.79 -33.50
CA ALA A 695 -94.21 25.96 -33.43
C ALA A 695 -95.36 26.68 -32.70
N ARG A 696 -95.05 27.41 -31.63
CA ARG A 696 -96.00 28.28 -30.93
C ARG A 696 -96.55 29.37 -31.86
N ARG A 697 -95.70 30.07 -32.61
CA ARG A 697 -96.15 31.08 -33.60
C ARG A 697 -97.07 30.49 -34.68
N ARG A 698 -96.96 29.19 -34.95
CA ARG A 698 -97.80 28.45 -35.89
C ARG A 698 -98.97 27.68 -35.24
N ARG A 699 -99.23 27.87 -33.93
CA ARG A 699 -100.26 27.16 -33.14
C ARG A 699 -100.16 25.62 -33.21
N LEU A 700 -98.95 25.07 -33.39
CA LEU A 700 -98.71 23.63 -33.35
C LEU A 700 -98.41 23.19 -31.91
N THR A 701 -99.11 22.17 -31.42
CA THR A 701 -98.85 21.56 -30.10
C THR A 701 -97.80 20.46 -30.25
N VAL A 702 -96.62 20.67 -29.67
CA VAL A 702 -95.55 19.66 -29.62
C VAL A 702 -95.58 18.98 -28.25
N HIS A 703 -95.92 17.69 -28.22
CA HIS A 703 -95.88 16.89 -26.99
C HIS A 703 -94.58 16.06 -26.95
N LEU A 704 -93.67 16.40 -26.02
CA LEU A 704 -92.53 15.55 -25.71
C LEU A 704 -92.90 14.55 -24.60
N PRO A 705 -92.89 13.22 -24.83
CA PRO A 705 -93.24 12.24 -23.81
C PRO A 705 -92.19 12.18 -22.69
N SER A 706 -92.49 12.67 -21.47
CA SER A 706 -91.54 12.64 -20.33
C SER A 706 -91.41 11.25 -19.71
N LYS A 707 -92.54 10.58 -19.49
CA LYS A 707 -92.56 9.33 -18.73
C LYS A 707 -91.86 8.20 -19.49
N ALA A 708 -92.13 8.09 -20.79
CA ALA A 708 -91.47 7.09 -21.63
C ALA A 708 -89.95 7.29 -21.69
N LEU A 709 -89.50 8.53 -21.85
CA LEU A 709 -88.07 8.85 -21.91
C LEU A 709 -87.34 8.57 -20.59
N ALA A 710 -87.98 8.87 -19.45
CA ALA A 710 -87.46 8.55 -18.13
C ALA A 710 -87.37 7.03 -17.90
N TRP A 711 -88.36 6.26 -18.34
CA TRP A 711 -88.32 4.79 -18.27
C TRP A 711 -87.20 4.20 -19.13
N VAL A 712 -87.00 4.73 -20.35
CA VAL A 712 -85.88 4.31 -21.21
C VAL A 712 -84.54 4.61 -20.55
N TRP A 713 -84.39 5.77 -19.91
CA TRP A 713 -83.17 6.13 -19.19
C TRP A 713 -82.91 5.18 -18.01
N ILE A 714 -83.91 4.95 -17.15
CA ILE A 714 -83.80 4.01 -16.01
C ILE A 714 -83.48 2.59 -16.49
N ALA A 715 -84.17 2.11 -17.53
CA ALA A 715 -83.93 0.80 -18.11
C ALA A 715 -82.50 0.70 -18.68
N SER A 716 -82.03 1.72 -19.39
CA SER A 716 -80.67 1.73 -19.93
C SER A 716 -79.59 1.75 -18.84
N ALA A 717 -79.78 2.49 -17.75
CA ALA A 717 -78.86 2.50 -16.61
C ALA A 717 -78.83 1.14 -15.90
N ALA A 718 -79.99 0.51 -15.71
CA ALA A 718 -80.08 -0.85 -15.15
C ALA A 718 -79.42 -1.89 -16.08
N LEU A 719 -79.61 -1.76 -17.40
CA LEU A 719 -78.99 -2.65 -18.38
C LEU A 719 -77.48 -2.47 -18.46
N ILE A 720 -76.93 -1.27 -18.22
CA ILE A 720 -75.48 -1.08 -18.09
C ILE A 720 -74.94 -1.90 -16.90
N LEU A 721 -75.61 -1.84 -15.73
CA LEU A 721 -75.21 -2.63 -14.57
C LEU A 721 -75.26 -4.14 -14.85
N VAL A 722 -76.33 -4.61 -15.49
CA VAL A 722 -76.47 -6.02 -15.88
C VAL A 722 -75.39 -6.41 -16.90
N ALA A 723 -75.12 -5.56 -17.89
CA ALA A 723 -74.12 -5.82 -18.93
C ALA A 723 -72.69 -5.83 -18.37
N GLU A 724 -72.41 -5.02 -17.34
CA GLU A 724 -71.14 -5.01 -16.63
C GLU A 724 -70.93 -6.32 -15.86
N ILE A 725 -71.92 -6.70 -15.03
CA ILE A 725 -71.87 -7.92 -14.21
C ILE A 725 -71.77 -9.17 -15.09
N SER A 726 -72.46 -9.18 -16.22
CA SER A 726 -72.47 -10.32 -17.16
C SER A 726 -71.39 -10.26 -18.23
N SER A 727 -70.63 -9.15 -18.32
CA SER A 727 -69.62 -8.90 -19.36
C SER A 727 -70.12 -9.09 -20.80
N VAL A 728 -71.42 -8.82 -21.06
CA VAL A 728 -72.04 -9.00 -22.38
C VAL A 728 -71.85 -7.74 -23.22
N SER A 729 -70.95 -7.82 -24.21
CA SER A 729 -70.57 -6.68 -25.07
C SER A 729 -71.73 -6.06 -25.83
N VAL A 730 -72.57 -6.88 -26.49
CA VAL A 730 -73.72 -6.41 -27.29
C VAL A 730 -74.74 -5.68 -26.41
N LEU A 731 -74.97 -6.18 -25.20
CA LEU A 731 -75.89 -5.55 -24.24
C LEU A 731 -75.34 -4.20 -23.78
N MET A 732 -74.04 -4.12 -23.48
CA MET A 732 -73.37 -2.88 -23.10
C MET A 732 -73.39 -1.84 -24.22
N MET A 733 -73.18 -2.26 -25.48
CA MET A 733 -73.27 -1.38 -26.66
C MET A 733 -74.65 -0.72 -26.78
N ILE A 734 -75.72 -1.53 -26.70
CA ILE A 734 -77.09 -1.04 -26.80
C ILE A 734 -77.46 -0.17 -25.59
N ALA A 735 -77.11 -0.62 -24.38
CA ALA A 735 -77.45 0.06 -23.14
C ALA A 735 -76.73 1.42 -23.01
N SER A 736 -75.42 1.47 -23.29
CA SER A 736 -74.64 2.73 -23.25
C SER A 736 -75.09 3.75 -24.30
N ALA A 737 -75.40 3.31 -25.53
CA ALA A 737 -75.95 4.19 -26.56
C ALA A 737 -77.33 4.74 -26.18
N ALA A 738 -78.23 3.86 -25.68
CA ALA A 738 -79.55 4.27 -25.21
C ALA A 738 -79.46 5.23 -24.02
N PHE A 739 -78.51 5.01 -23.10
CA PHE A 739 -78.25 5.86 -21.95
C PHE A 739 -77.79 7.25 -22.36
N VAL A 740 -76.83 7.36 -23.29
CA VAL A 740 -76.35 8.65 -23.82
C VAL A 740 -77.46 9.43 -24.51
N LEU A 741 -78.20 8.79 -25.43
CA LEU A 741 -79.26 9.44 -26.19
C LEU A 741 -80.43 9.88 -25.30
N SER A 742 -80.86 9.03 -24.36
CA SER A 742 -81.92 9.37 -23.42
C SER A 742 -81.48 10.48 -22.44
N THR A 743 -80.21 10.50 -22.03
CA THR A 743 -79.63 11.59 -21.21
C THR A 743 -79.64 12.92 -21.96
N ILE A 744 -79.19 12.95 -23.21
CA ILE A 744 -79.23 14.15 -24.07
C ILE A 744 -80.67 14.67 -24.17
N ALA A 745 -81.63 13.78 -24.47
CA ALA A 745 -83.03 14.15 -24.64
C ALA A 745 -83.67 14.65 -23.33
N LEU A 746 -83.36 14.03 -22.18
CA LEU A 746 -83.85 14.44 -20.86
C LEU A 746 -83.28 15.80 -20.45
N ALA A 747 -81.96 16.00 -20.60
CA ALA A 747 -81.29 17.27 -20.30
C ALA A 747 -81.83 18.41 -21.19
N THR A 748 -81.98 18.15 -22.49
CA THR A 748 -82.58 19.10 -23.44
C THR A 748 -83.99 19.48 -23.01
N LYS A 749 -84.84 18.48 -22.75
CA LYS A 749 -86.25 18.72 -22.38
C LYS A 749 -86.37 19.48 -21.06
N THR A 750 -85.59 19.10 -20.03
CA THR A 750 -85.66 19.73 -18.70
C THR A 750 -85.30 21.21 -18.79
N VAL A 751 -84.22 21.56 -19.50
CA VAL A 751 -83.85 22.95 -19.75
C VAL A 751 -84.93 23.68 -20.55
N VAL A 752 -85.40 23.11 -21.66
CA VAL A 752 -86.47 23.74 -22.48
C VAL A 752 -87.73 24.00 -21.66
N THR A 753 -88.17 23.02 -20.85
CA THR A 753 -89.39 23.13 -20.04
C THR A 753 -89.24 24.16 -18.92
N GLN A 754 -88.10 24.18 -18.23
CA GLN A 754 -87.83 25.19 -17.19
C GLN A 754 -87.72 26.59 -17.78
N THR A 755 -87.04 26.73 -18.92
CA THR A 755 -86.90 28.00 -19.62
C THR A 755 -88.27 28.54 -20.05
N LEU A 756 -89.11 27.70 -20.68
CA LEU A 756 -90.47 28.07 -21.04
C LEU A 756 -91.39 28.32 -19.83
N ARG A 757 -91.07 27.85 -18.62
CA ARG A 757 -91.80 28.21 -17.38
C ARG A 757 -91.32 29.51 -16.74
N ILE A 758 -90.15 30.01 -17.13
CA ILE A 758 -89.58 31.26 -16.59
C ILE A 758 -89.96 32.44 -17.49
N PHE A 759 -90.05 32.21 -18.81
CA PHE A 759 -90.45 33.23 -19.79
C PHE A 759 -91.97 33.33 -20.00
N HIS A 760 -92.77 32.44 -19.40
CA HIS A 760 -94.24 32.44 -19.37
C HIS A 760 -94.72 32.17 -17.97
#